data_AF-A0A847YCZ1-F1
#
_entry.id   AF-A0A847YCZ1-F1
#
_cell.length_a   1.000
_cell.length_b   1.000
_cell.length_c   1.000
_cell.angle_alpha   90.00
_cell.angle_beta   90.00
_cell.angle_gamma   90.00
#
_symmetry.space_group_name_H-M   'P 1'
#
loop_
_entity.id
_entity.type
_entity.pdbx_description
1 polymer ?
#
loop_
_entity_poly.entity_id
_entity_poly.type
_entity_poly.pdbx_seq_one_letter_code
_entity_poly.pdbx_strand_id
1 'polypeptide(L)'
;GREHLAWRVVAADFVTIDTGTGIVHQAPAFGEVDYEVLLREQARFLPGEGPELICPVAPDGTFTADVPDYQGRWVKDCDRDIIRQMRAAGVLLHFEQYVHDYPFCWRAEEDPLIQYPRKSWFIRTTAFRDAMLANNRRVGWLPENIRDGRFGNFLESNVDWALSRERFWGTPLPIWVCERTGNMEAVGSYAELLAKPGVQGTEVWEQAKQAAPDLSEHLKVHKPYIDAVTYDSPFAAGARMRRVPEVIDCWFDSGAMPFAQWGFPHRGDSGARLAENFPADFISEAIDQTRGWFYSLLAISTLLFGPREGEPAGSAQQFRAELTPKVEYPHPFRNCVVLGLMLGEDGQKMSKSKRNYREPQEIFDRYGADALRWYFFSAQAPWTSIRYNEQAIRESVPEFLLRLWNVYSFFVIYANIDGWDPARGLADAVDDLKPAVLARGEGYRPPRDRAELDRWILSELHHTAARVRQAMDAYDNLSAAQAVQSFVDALANWYVRRSRARFWSGTWDAAKTDAYWTLYECLVTTVKIAAPFVPFISEEIWRNLAVTPFGDRARISVHLCDYPEPDSDYMDAVLCERMSAVREFVSLGRSARAAAKLKVRQPLARVEIIPVDRTHEAWLKEHADLICEELNVKTVDWPANADEYVVFTVLPDFKRLGPRLGRRLPALKAWLASADGAAVQRALEESGELTVEFPDGKVVLSPEDVQVRLAARPGWTAAHGPRGVVVLATELTPDLIAEGMVRDLVHVIQNRRKELDLDFTDRIQLGIRSNSEELIAAVRSFEEYIKGETLAVQVTEGPISGADGVRLKLGDAEAEVFVVRADDRA
;
A
#
# COMPACT_ATOMS: atom_id res chain seq x y z
N GLY A 1 57.02 27.71 30.76
CA GLY A 1 56.17 28.75 31.40
C GLY A 1 55.39 28.12 32.53
N ARG A 2 54.76 28.90 33.42
CA ARG A 2 53.68 28.37 34.27
C ARG A 2 52.45 28.23 33.39
N GLU A 3 52.01 27.00 33.14
CA GLU A 3 50.71 26.74 32.52
C GLU A 3 49.63 26.62 33.60
N HIS A 4 48.44 27.14 33.32
CA HIS A 4 47.28 26.99 34.19
C HIS A 4 46.51 25.73 33.78
N LEU A 5 46.13 24.91 34.77
CA LEU A 5 45.39 23.66 34.56
C LEU A 5 43.99 23.90 33.97
N ALA A 6 43.33 25.00 34.35
CA ALA A 6 41.98 25.38 33.92
C ALA A 6 41.87 26.90 33.66
N TRP A 7 40.70 27.34 33.19
CA TRP A 7 40.37 28.76 32.95
C TRP A 7 41.31 29.46 31.96
N ARG A 8 41.59 28.79 30.83
CA ARG A 8 42.39 29.31 29.72
C ARG A 8 41.69 29.11 28.38
N VAL A 9 42.15 29.83 27.37
CA VAL A 9 41.71 29.64 25.98
C VAL A 9 42.38 28.39 25.40
N VAL A 10 41.59 27.57 24.71
CA VAL A 10 42.04 26.35 24.03
C VAL A 10 41.56 26.37 22.58
N ALA A 11 42.30 25.74 21.69
CA ALA A 11 41.89 25.59 20.30
C ALA A 11 40.93 24.39 20.17
N ALA A 12 39.85 24.56 19.41
CA ALA A 12 38.90 23.50 19.13
C ALA A 12 38.36 23.64 17.70
N ASP A 13 38.36 22.55 16.95
CA ASP A 13 38.06 22.56 15.51
C ASP A 13 36.58 22.73 15.17
N PHE A 14 35.69 22.51 16.14
CA PHE A 14 34.24 22.64 15.95
C PHE A 14 33.75 24.10 16.02
N VAL A 15 34.61 25.04 16.41
CA VAL A 15 34.24 26.45 16.56
C VAL A 15 34.06 27.09 15.19
N THR A 16 32.90 27.70 14.95
CA THR A 16 32.60 28.40 13.71
C THR A 16 32.59 29.92 13.91
N ILE A 17 32.72 30.68 12.82
CA ILE A 17 32.70 32.16 12.82
C ILE A 17 31.38 32.74 12.30
N ASP A 18 30.45 31.88 11.89
CA ASP A 18 29.14 32.24 11.33
C ASP A 18 28.04 32.37 12.40
N THR A 19 28.26 31.83 13.60
CA THR A 19 27.32 31.91 14.73
C THR A 19 28.03 32.26 16.04
N GLY A 20 27.35 32.97 16.94
CA GLY A 20 27.91 33.41 18.22
C GLY A 20 29.02 34.45 18.06
N THR A 21 30.12 34.29 18.82
CA THR A 21 31.23 35.25 18.90
C THR A 21 32.54 34.72 18.33
N GLY A 22 32.58 33.49 17.85
CA GLY A 22 33.82 32.76 17.55
C GLY A 22 34.60 32.31 18.79
N ILE A 23 34.04 32.47 20.00
CA ILE A 23 34.59 31.95 21.26
C ILE A 23 33.47 31.19 21.98
N VAL A 24 33.68 29.90 22.23
CA VAL A 24 32.68 29.01 22.83
C VAL A 24 33.02 28.74 24.29
N HIS A 25 32.08 28.97 25.19
CA HIS A 25 32.21 28.55 26.59
C HIS A 25 32.30 27.02 26.67
N GLN A 26 33.12 26.49 27.56
CA GLN A 26 33.32 25.06 27.73
C GLN A 26 32.77 24.60 29.06
N ALA A 27 31.80 23.70 29.01
CA ALA A 27 31.23 23.00 30.16
C ALA A 27 31.19 21.49 29.87
N PRO A 28 32.32 20.76 30.04
CA PRO A 28 32.48 19.36 29.61
C PRO A 28 31.45 18.37 30.16
N ALA A 29 30.74 18.70 31.24
CA ALA A 29 29.64 17.89 31.76
C ALA A 29 28.29 18.13 31.06
N PHE A 30 28.21 18.98 30.04
CA PHE A 30 26.93 19.33 29.41
C PHE A 30 27.03 19.43 27.88
N GLY A 31 28.13 18.97 27.30
CA GLY A 31 28.35 18.92 25.85
C GLY A 31 29.35 17.85 25.48
N GLU A 32 29.06 17.07 24.44
CA GLU A 32 29.95 16.00 23.95
C GLU A 32 31.26 16.58 23.40
N VAL A 33 31.17 17.61 22.55
CA VAL A 33 32.35 18.29 22.00
C VAL A 33 33.20 18.98 23.08
N ASP A 34 32.56 19.46 24.15
CA ASP A 34 33.25 20.04 25.31
C ASP A 34 33.98 18.95 26.11
N TYR A 35 33.35 17.77 26.23
CA TYR A 35 33.96 16.60 26.86
C TYR A 35 35.16 16.08 26.06
N GLU A 36 35.08 16.06 24.73
CA GLU A 36 36.23 15.72 23.88
C GLU A 36 37.40 16.68 24.09
N VAL A 37 37.13 17.99 24.18
CA VAL A 37 38.16 18.98 24.49
C VAL A 37 38.79 18.71 25.85
N LEU A 38 37.98 18.40 26.88
CA LEU A 38 38.50 18.00 28.19
C LEU A 38 39.41 16.78 28.09
N LEU A 39 39.00 15.73 27.37
CA LEU A 39 39.81 14.51 27.19
C LEU A 39 41.14 14.80 26.47
N ARG A 40 41.10 15.59 25.39
CA ARG A 40 42.31 16.03 24.67
C ARG A 40 43.25 16.81 25.59
N GLU A 41 42.69 17.67 26.44
CA GLU A 41 43.47 18.45 27.38
C GLU A 41 44.04 17.59 28.54
N GLN A 42 43.26 16.65 29.07
CA GLN A 42 43.72 15.68 30.08
C GLN A 42 44.86 14.79 29.58
N ALA A 43 44.83 14.40 28.30
CA ALA A 43 45.86 13.57 27.68
C ALA A 43 47.26 14.22 27.66
N ARG A 44 47.35 15.53 27.92
CA ARG A 44 48.63 16.25 28.06
C ARG A 44 49.28 16.09 29.43
N PHE A 45 48.54 15.55 30.41
CA PHE A 45 48.97 15.43 31.81
C PHE A 45 49.08 13.96 32.21
N LEU A 46 49.76 13.69 33.33
CA LEU A 46 49.71 12.38 33.96
C LEU A 46 48.28 12.10 34.48
N PRO A 47 47.85 10.83 34.57
CA PRO A 47 46.54 10.49 35.08
C PRO A 47 46.29 11.10 36.47
N GLY A 48 45.24 11.92 36.59
CA GLY A 48 44.88 12.61 37.83
C GLY A 48 45.53 13.97 38.05
N GLU A 49 46.42 14.43 37.16
CA GLU A 49 47.08 15.74 37.28
C GLU A 49 46.53 16.81 36.32
N GLY A 50 45.61 16.43 35.41
CA GLY A 50 44.97 17.31 34.44
C GLY A 50 43.72 18.03 34.95
N PRO A 51 43.03 18.80 34.08
CA PRO A 51 41.76 19.44 34.43
C PRO A 51 40.69 18.40 34.80
N GLU A 52 39.87 18.71 35.80
CA GLU A 52 38.80 17.83 36.28
C GLU A 52 37.45 18.11 35.58
N LEU A 53 36.59 17.10 35.55
CA LEU A 53 35.21 17.25 35.07
C LEU A 53 34.35 17.92 36.16
N ILE A 54 33.94 19.17 35.92
CA ILE A 54 33.08 19.92 36.83
C ILE A 54 31.61 19.65 36.46
N CYS A 55 30.86 19.02 37.37
CA CYS A 55 29.44 18.74 37.19
C CYS A 55 28.63 19.16 38.44
N PRO A 56 28.20 20.43 38.52
CA PRO A 56 27.48 20.96 39.68
C PRO A 56 25.97 20.67 39.63
N VAL A 57 25.57 19.63 38.91
CA VAL A 57 24.15 19.27 38.69
C VAL A 57 23.94 17.82 39.09
N ALA A 58 22.90 17.57 39.89
CA ALA A 58 22.48 16.25 40.32
C ALA A 58 21.68 15.51 39.22
N PRO A 59 21.54 14.17 39.31
CA PRO A 59 20.81 13.39 38.31
C PRO A 59 19.34 13.75 38.11
N ASP A 60 18.72 14.46 39.06
CA ASP A 60 17.36 14.99 38.97
C ASP A 60 17.28 16.37 38.27
N GLY A 61 18.41 16.89 37.79
CA GLY A 61 18.50 18.18 37.11
C GLY A 61 18.56 19.38 38.05
N THR A 62 18.83 19.19 39.34
CA THR A 62 18.99 20.29 40.31
C THR A 62 20.46 20.62 40.59
N PHE A 63 20.77 21.85 41.00
CA PHE A 63 22.15 22.21 41.39
C PHE A 63 22.59 21.54 42.69
N THR A 64 23.86 21.11 42.76
CA THR A 64 24.50 20.51 43.94
C THR A 64 24.96 21.57 44.95
N ALA A 65 25.57 21.14 46.05
CA ALA A 65 26.19 22.02 47.04
C ALA A 65 27.39 22.82 46.49
N ASP A 66 27.92 22.45 45.31
CA ASP A 66 29.00 23.19 44.63
C ASP A 66 28.54 24.57 44.13
N VAL A 67 27.22 24.79 44.04
CA VAL A 67 26.61 26.07 43.67
C VAL A 67 25.58 26.47 44.73
N PRO A 68 26.03 26.98 45.90
CA PRO A 68 25.18 27.21 47.06
C PRO A 68 23.98 28.12 46.81
N ASP A 69 24.12 29.14 45.96
CA ASP A 69 23.07 30.12 45.65
C ASP A 69 21.83 29.47 44.98
N TYR A 70 22.01 28.30 44.36
CA TYR A 70 20.98 27.62 43.58
C TYR A 70 20.74 26.17 44.03
N GLN A 71 21.37 25.72 45.12
CA GLN A 71 21.32 24.33 45.57
C GLN A 71 19.88 23.80 45.68
N GLY A 72 19.63 22.63 45.08
CA GLY A 72 18.32 21.96 45.09
C GLY A 72 17.27 22.56 44.16
N ARG A 73 17.61 23.60 43.39
CA ARG A 73 16.72 24.18 42.37
C ARG A 73 17.02 23.59 41.00
N TRP A 74 15.98 23.39 40.20
CA TRP A 74 16.09 22.90 38.84
C TRP A 74 16.79 23.91 37.93
N VAL A 75 17.67 23.43 37.05
CA VAL A 75 18.64 24.28 36.32
C VAL A 75 18.00 25.41 35.50
N LYS A 76 16.90 25.17 34.77
CA LYS A 76 16.27 26.24 33.96
C LYS A 76 15.52 27.26 34.79
N ASP A 77 15.00 26.89 35.96
CA ASP A 77 14.36 27.85 36.87
C ASP A 77 15.37 28.87 37.40
N CYS A 78 16.66 28.54 37.36
CA CYS A 78 17.76 29.41 37.78
C CYS A 78 18.25 30.35 36.67
N ASP A 79 17.93 30.11 35.39
CA ASP A 79 18.45 30.90 34.26
C ASP A 79 18.20 32.40 34.47
N ARG A 80 16.99 32.79 34.91
CA ARG A 80 16.62 34.19 35.14
C ARG A 80 17.43 34.84 36.27
N ASP A 81 17.75 34.09 37.30
CA ASP A 81 18.51 34.60 38.46
C ASP A 81 20.00 34.74 38.12
N ILE A 82 20.56 33.77 37.40
CA ILE A 82 21.93 33.82 36.87
C ILE A 82 22.11 35.03 35.96
N ILE A 83 21.16 35.27 35.04
CA ILE A 83 21.18 36.46 34.16
C ILE A 83 21.15 37.77 34.97
N ARG A 84 20.34 37.84 36.02
CA ARG A 84 20.29 39.01 36.92
C ARG A 84 21.61 39.22 37.64
N GLN A 85 22.24 38.14 38.13
CA GLN A 85 23.53 38.19 38.80
C GLN A 85 24.64 38.67 37.85
N MET A 86 24.69 38.13 36.63
CA MET A 86 25.65 38.57 35.60
C MET A 86 25.46 40.05 35.23
N ARG A 87 24.21 40.51 35.14
CA ARG A 87 23.88 41.93 34.92
C ARG A 87 24.37 42.80 36.08
N ALA A 88 24.10 42.39 37.32
CA ALA A 88 24.53 43.12 38.51
C ALA A 88 26.06 43.17 38.65
N ALA A 89 26.76 42.11 38.22
CA ALA A 89 28.22 42.02 38.22
C ALA A 89 28.88 42.78 37.04
N GLY A 90 28.10 43.32 36.09
CA GLY A 90 28.63 44.05 34.93
C GLY A 90 29.32 43.19 33.87
N VAL A 91 29.10 41.86 33.88
CA VAL A 91 29.72 40.92 32.92
C VAL A 91 28.79 40.52 31.77
N LEU A 92 27.51 40.93 31.83
CA LEU A 92 26.53 40.67 30.77
C LEU A 92 26.64 41.74 29.66
N LEU A 93 27.23 41.38 28.52
CA LEU A 93 27.38 42.29 27.38
C LEU A 93 26.12 42.40 26.51
N HIS A 94 25.44 41.29 26.29
CA HIS A 94 24.27 41.20 25.43
C HIS A 94 23.27 40.19 25.98
N PHE A 95 21.97 40.46 25.82
CA PHE A 95 20.89 39.57 26.23
C PHE A 95 19.74 39.65 25.23
N GLU A 96 19.35 38.50 24.68
CA GLU A 96 18.22 38.34 23.79
C GLU A 96 17.50 37.02 24.05
N GLN A 97 16.32 36.85 23.44
CA GLN A 97 15.60 35.58 23.41
C GLN A 97 15.76 34.97 22.02
N TYR A 98 16.14 33.69 21.98
CA TYR A 98 16.38 32.95 20.75
C TYR A 98 15.37 31.81 20.62
N VAL A 99 14.72 31.70 19.45
CA VAL A 99 13.78 30.62 19.13
C VAL A 99 14.49 29.59 18.27
N HIS A 100 14.57 28.35 18.76
CA HIS A 100 15.17 27.24 18.06
C HIS A 100 14.46 25.92 18.36
N ASP A 101 14.84 24.87 17.63
CA ASP A 101 14.47 23.51 17.98
C ASP A 101 15.27 23.06 19.21
N TYR A 102 14.58 22.53 20.22
CA TYR A 102 15.18 22.01 21.44
C TYR A 102 14.68 20.58 21.71
N PRO A 103 15.52 19.65 22.19
CA PRO A 103 15.09 18.28 22.45
C PRO A 103 14.24 18.18 23.73
N PHE A 104 13.09 17.51 23.63
CA PHE A 104 12.21 17.16 24.75
C PHE A 104 12.09 15.64 24.89
N CYS A 105 11.68 15.17 26.07
CA CYS A 105 11.43 13.76 26.30
C CYS A 105 10.28 13.26 25.40
N TRP A 106 10.54 12.23 24.59
CA TRP A 106 9.54 11.65 23.68
C TRP A 106 8.34 10.98 24.38
N ARG A 107 8.40 10.81 25.71
CA ARG A 107 7.29 10.33 26.56
C ARG A 107 6.67 11.41 27.44
N ALA A 108 7.34 12.55 27.62
CA ALA A 108 6.93 13.65 28.48
C ALA A 108 7.27 14.97 27.75
N GLU A 109 6.32 15.45 26.94
CA GLU A 109 6.54 16.56 25.99
C GLU A 109 6.90 17.88 26.68
N GLU A 110 6.63 18.02 27.98
CA GLU A 110 6.92 19.21 28.77
C GLU A 110 8.32 19.19 29.42
N ASP A 111 9.03 18.05 29.34
CA ASP A 111 10.34 17.88 30.00
C ASP A 111 11.48 18.15 29.00
N PRO A 112 12.16 19.31 29.08
CA PRO A 112 13.30 19.59 28.21
C PRO A 112 14.48 18.70 28.61
N LEU A 113 15.14 18.09 27.62
CA LEU A 113 16.31 17.25 27.87
C LEU A 113 17.54 18.11 28.15
N ILE A 114 18.34 17.68 29.13
CA ILE A 114 19.68 18.22 29.37
C ILE A 114 20.72 17.15 29.01
N GLN A 115 21.84 17.59 28.44
CA GLN A 115 23.01 16.74 28.28
C GLN A 115 23.66 16.54 29.64
N TYR A 116 24.00 15.30 30.01
CA TYR A 116 24.51 15.00 31.35
C TYR A 116 25.41 13.76 31.32
N PRO A 117 26.63 13.79 31.90
CA PRO A 117 27.53 12.66 31.94
C PRO A 117 26.97 11.60 32.87
N ARG A 118 26.69 10.43 32.32
CA ARG A 118 26.36 9.25 33.12
C ARG A 118 27.33 8.13 32.85
N LYS A 119 27.61 7.36 33.90
CA LYS A 119 28.18 6.03 33.72
C LYS A 119 27.13 5.18 33.03
N SER A 120 27.49 4.61 31.88
CA SER A 120 26.60 3.79 31.08
C SER A 120 27.42 2.69 30.42
N TRP A 121 26.75 1.59 30.08
CA TRP A 121 27.29 0.51 29.28
C TRP A 121 27.00 0.76 27.81
N PHE A 122 28.01 0.58 26.96
CA PHE A 122 27.92 0.80 25.53
C PHE A 122 28.30 -0.47 24.77
N ILE A 123 27.63 -0.70 23.65
CA ILE A 123 28.09 -1.62 22.61
C ILE A 123 28.86 -0.78 21.60
N ARG A 124 30.11 -1.17 21.34
CA ARG A 124 31.00 -0.48 20.39
C ARG A 124 30.60 -0.76 18.93
N THR A 125 29.46 -0.23 18.51
CA THR A 125 28.89 -0.40 17.16
C THR A 125 29.65 0.39 16.09
N THR A 126 30.35 1.47 16.47
CA THR A 126 31.20 2.26 15.55
C THR A 126 32.25 1.41 14.84
N ALA A 127 32.81 0.40 15.52
CA ALA A 127 33.79 -0.53 14.97
C ALA A 127 33.23 -1.45 13.87
N PHE A 128 31.90 -1.52 13.70
CA PHE A 128 31.22 -2.35 12.71
C PHE A 128 30.44 -1.55 11.67
N ARG A 129 30.63 -0.22 11.64
CA ARG A 129 29.91 0.69 10.73
C ARG A 129 29.97 0.23 9.27
N ASP A 130 31.18 -0.03 8.76
CA ASP A 130 31.38 -0.36 7.36
C ASP A 130 30.80 -1.75 7.01
N ALA A 131 30.84 -2.69 7.97
CA ALA A 131 30.19 -4.00 7.84
C ALA A 131 28.65 -3.87 7.82
N MET A 132 28.08 -3.02 8.68
CA MET A 132 26.63 -2.74 8.66
C MET A 132 26.20 -2.11 7.34
N LEU A 133 26.98 -1.17 6.79
CA LEU A 133 26.73 -0.57 5.48
C LEU A 133 26.81 -1.61 4.34
N ALA A 134 27.79 -2.50 4.38
CA ALA A 134 27.93 -3.57 3.41
C ALA A 134 26.73 -4.55 3.45
N ASN A 135 26.29 -4.94 4.65
CA ASN A 135 25.12 -5.79 4.83
C ASN A 135 23.84 -5.09 4.38
N ASN A 136 23.67 -3.81 4.72
CA ASN A 136 22.52 -2.99 4.31
C ASN A 136 22.37 -2.93 2.78
N ARG A 137 23.48 -2.82 2.04
CA ARG A 137 23.46 -2.76 0.56
C ARG A 137 22.92 -4.03 -0.09
N ARG A 138 22.92 -5.17 0.61
CA ARG A 138 22.43 -6.48 0.12
C ARG A 138 20.94 -6.69 0.39
N VAL A 139 20.30 -5.84 1.18
CA VAL A 139 18.87 -5.92 1.49
C VAL A 139 18.04 -5.32 0.35
N GLY A 140 16.99 -6.03 -0.05
CA GLY A 140 15.94 -5.53 -0.94
C GLY A 140 15.02 -4.55 -0.21
N TRP A 141 15.36 -3.27 -0.21
CA TRP A 141 14.54 -2.21 0.40
C TRP A 141 13.45 -1.74 -0.56
N LEU A 142 12.22 -1.64 -0.04
CA LEU A 142 11.10 -1.00 -0.72
C LEU A 142 10.57 0.13 0.17
N PRO A 143 10.68 1.41 -0.24
CA PRO A 143 11.25 1.89 -1.50
C PRO A 143 12.79 1.89 -1.44
N GLU A 144 13.43 1.75 -2.62
CA GLU A 144 14.89 1.57 -2.72
C GLU A 144 15.70 2.73 -2.11
N ASN A 145 15.17 3.95 -2.17
CA ASN A 145 15.82 5.14 -1.63
C ASN A 145 16.02 5.10 -0.10
N ILE A 146 15.41 4.17 0.63
CA ILE A 146 15.70 3.98 2.06
C ILE A 146 17.12 3.42 2.27
N ARG A 147 17.57 2.52 1.39
CA ARG A 147 18.85 1.79 1.48
C ARG A 147 20.02 2.75 1.62
N ASP A 148 20.16 3.65 0.66
CA ASP A 148 21.26 4.62 0.58
C ASP A 148 20.87 6.00 1.13
N GLY A 149 19.58 6.22 1.41
CA GLY A 149 19.07 7.46 1.99
C GLY A 149 18.89 7.39 3.50
N ARG A 150 17.64 7.35 3.97
CA ARG A 150 17.32 7.52 5.41
C ARG A 150 18.04 6.53 6.32
N PHE A 151 18.16 5.27 5.91
CA PHE A 151 18.82 4.24 6.73
C PHE A 151 20.33 4.21 6.50
N GLY A 152 20.78 4.30 5.25
CA GLY A 152 22.21 4.42 4.90
C GLY A 152 22.91 5.59 5.60
N ASN A 153 22.37 6.80 5.49
CA ASN A 153 22.92 8.00 6.14
C ASN A 153 22.95 7.88 7.67
N PHE A 154 21.97 7.18 8.25
CA PHE A 154 21.95 6.91 9.69
C PHE A 154 23.09 5.96 10.10
N LEU A 155 23.35 4.93 9.31
CA LEU A 155 24.48 4.03 9.54
C LEU A 155 25.84 4.74 9.35
N GLU A 156 25.99 5.63 8.37
CA GLU A 156 27.23 6.39 8.15
C GLU A 156 27.63 7.26 9.34
N SER A 157 26.64 7.82 10.04
CA SER A 157 26.79 8.64 11.24
C SER A 157 26.61 7.85 12.55
N ASN A 158 26.71 6.51 12.49
CA ASN A 158 26.47 5.65 13.64
C ASN A 158 27.41 5.97 14.81
N VAL A 159 26.83 6.14 15.99
CA VAL A 159 27.52 6.26 17.29
C VAL A 159 27.43 4.96 18.09
N ASP A 160 28.25 4.83 19.13
CA ASP A 160 28.22 3.66 20.00
C ASP A 160 26.87 3.56 20.73
N TRP A 161 26.30 2.37 20.73
CA TRP A 161 24.95 2.16 21.26
C TRP A 161 24.98 2.09 22.79
N ALA A 162 24.41 3.12 23.43
CA ALA A 162 24.14 3.13 24.86
C ALA A 162 23.11 2.04 25.23
N LEU A 163 23.57 0.95 25.84
CA LEU A 163 22.79 -0.25 26.13
C LEU A 163 22.07 -0.20 27.47
N SER A 164 22.73 0.27 28.53
CA SER A 164 22.16 0.18 29.88
C SER A 164 21.03 1.17 30.12
N ARG A 165 20.07 0.77 30.95
CA ARG A 165 18.94 1.59 31.42
C ARG A 165 18.77 1.42 32.93
N GLU A 166 18.63 2.53 33.64
CA GLU A 166 18.33 2.56 35.08
C GLU A 166 16.82 2.38 35.31
N ARG A 167 16.32 1.16 35.04
CA ARG A 167 14.89 0.80 35.16
C ARG A 167 14.71 -0.48 35.97
N PHE A 168 13.45 -0.79 36.28
CA PHE A 168 13.06 -1.99 37.02
C PHE A 168 12.69 -3.15 36.10
N TRP A 169 11.88 -2.88 35.07
CA TRP A 169 11.40 -3.90 34.12
C TRP A 169 12.23 -3.89 32.83
N GLY A 170 12.82 -5.04 32.52
CA GLY A 170 13.66 -5.28 31.35
C GLY A 170 14.55 -6.50 31.58
N THR A 171 15.26 -6.94 30.54
CA THR A 171 16.28 -7.98 30.66
C THR A 171 17.47 -7.44 31.47
N PRO A 172 17.82 -8.03 32.63
CA PRO A 172 18.92 -7.52 33.47
C PRO A 172 20.27 -7.64 32.77
N LEU A 173 21.12 -6.62 32.88
CA LEU A 173 22.47 -6.66 32.32
C LEU A 173 23.31 -7.70 33.08
N PRO A 174 23.86 -8.75 32.43
CA PRO A 174 24.40 -9.91 33.12
C PRO A 174 25.88 -9.72 33.48
N ILE A 175 26.22 -8.59 34.09
CA ILE A 175 27.58 -8.26 34.51
C ILE A 175 27.65 -8.25 36.02
N TRP A 176 28.58 -9.03 36.57
CA TRP A 176 28.88 -9.08 37.99
C TRP A 176 30.22 -8.41 38.27
N VAL A 177 30.28 -7.65 39.37
CA VAL A 177 31.42 -6.84 39.80
C VAL A 177 31.89 -7.30 41.16
N CYS A 178 33.21 -7.45 41.32
CA CYS A 178 33.85 -7.72 42.59
C CYS A 178 33.72 -6.50 43.52
N GLU A 179 33.10 -6.68 44.68
CA GLU A 179 32.88 -5.61 45.66
C GLU A 179 34.19 -5.00 46.21
N ARG A 180 35.33 -5.71 46.10
CA ARG A 180 36.62 -5.23 46.60
C ARG A 180 37.52 -4.62 45.52
N THR A 181 37.57 -5.22 44.33
CA THR A 181 38.55 -4.84 43.29
C THR A 181 37.93 -4.06 42.14
N GLY A 182 36.60 -4.11 41.96
CA GLY A 182 35.93 -3.54 40.79
C GLY A 182 36.11 -4.34 39.49
N ASN A 183 36.85 -5.46 39.51
CA ASN A 183 36.95 -6.37 38.36
C ASN A 183 35.58 -6.98 38.05
N MET A 184 35.33 -7.22 36.77
CA MET A 184 34.00 -7.57 36.26
C MET A 184 34.03 -8.84 35.42
N GLU A 185 32.94 -9.59 35.39
CA GLU A 185 32.72 -10.68 34.44
C GLU A 185 31.27 -10.70 33.93
N ALA A 186 31.07 -11.18 32.71
CA ALA A 186 29.75 -11.37 32.11
C ALA A 186 29.34 -12.84 32.21
N VAL A 187 28.10 -13.11 32.63
CA VAL A 187 27.56 -14.46 32.81
C VAL A 187 26.61 -14.79 31.65
N GLY A 188 26.91 -15.84 30.89
CA GLY A 188 26.24 -16.15 29.63
C GLY A 188 24.95 -16.96 29.75
N SER A 189 24.69 -17.60 30.90
CA SER A 189 23.44 -18.34 31.13
C SER A 189 23.11 -18.49 32.62
N TYR A 190 21.85 -18.77 32.93
CA TYR A 190 21.44 -19.04 34.32
C TYR A 190 22.10 -20.32 34.88
N ALA A 191 22.32 -21.34 34.03
CA ALA A 191 23.04 -22.55 34.43
C ALA A 191 24.51 -22.24 34.79
N GLU A 192 25.17 -21.36 34.03
CA GLU A 192 26.52 -20.88 34.36
C GLU A 192 26.53 -20.13 35.69
N LEU A 193 25.53 -19.26 35.92
CA LEU A 193 25.40 -18.52 37.18
C LEU A 193 25.30 -19.47 38.38
N LEU A 194 24.43 -20.48 38.30
CA LEU A 194 24.23 -21.46 39.38
C LEU A 194 25.45 -22.35 39.61
N ALA A 195 26.31 -22.52 38.62
CA ALA A 195 27.54 -23.28 38.73
C ALA A 195 28.71 -22.50 39.38
N LYS A 196 28.55 -21.18 39.63
CA LYS A 196 29.62 -20.37 40.25
C LYS A 196 29.86 -20.81 41.72
N PRO A 197 31.12 -20.80 42.20
CA PRO A 197 31.44 -21.20 43.57
C PRO A 197 30.75 -20.31 44.62
N GLY A 198 30.16 -20.93 45.64
CA GLY A 198 29.55 -20.21 46.75
C GLY A 198 28.30 -19.41 46.37
N VAL A 199 27.53 -19.80 45.34
CA VAL A 199 26.25 -19.16 44.99
C VAL A 199 25.31 -19.03 46.20
N GLN A 200 24.73 -17.84 46.36
CA GLN A 200 23.74 -17.49 47.38
C GLN A 200 22.68 -16.54 46.77
N GLY A 201 21.53 -16.37 47.43
CA GLY A 201 20.47 -15.44 47.04
C GLY A 201 19.39 -16.05 46.14
N THR A 202 19.54 -17.31 45.73
CA THR A 202 18.49 -18.04 44.97
C THR A 202 17.26 -18.31 45.83
N GLU A 203 17.43 -18.40 47.15
CA GLU A 203 16.36 -18.58 48.12
C GLU A 203 15.31 -17.45 48.08
N VAL A 204 15.67 -16.25 47.62
CA VAL A 204 14.72 -15.13 47.48
C VAL A 204 13.65 -15.43 46.43
N TRP A 205 14.03 -16.05 45.31
CA TRP A 205 13.08 -16.54 44.32
C TRP A 205 12.26 -17.71 44.86
N GLU A 206 12.90 -18.70 45.47
CA GLU A 206 12.22 -19.89 46.00
C GLU A 206 11.14 -19.53 47.01
N GLN A 207 11.42 -18.58 47.92
CA GLN A 207 10.44 -18.06 48.87
C GLN A 207 9.27 -17.34 48.18
N ALA A 208 9.55 -16.53 47.16
CA ALA A 208 8.50 -15.83 46.41
C ALA A 208 7.61 -16.81 45.62
N LYS A 209 8.20 -17.84 45.01
CA LYS A 209 7.50 -18.89 44.29
C LYS A 209 6.67 -19.78 45.22
N GLN A 210 7.15 -20.04 46.43
CA GLN A 210 6.39 -20.73 47.48
C GLN A 210 5.20 -19.89 47.95
N ALA A 211 5.38 -18.58 48.13
CA ALA A 211 4.31 -17.68 48.56
C ALA A 211 3.25 -17.44 47.46
N ALA A 212 3.67 -17.46 46.19
CA ALA A 212 2.79 -17.31 45.03
C ALA A 212 3.13 -18.34 43.94
N PRO A 213 2.54 -19.56 44.01
CA PRO A 213 2.84 -20.65 43.07
C PRO A 213 2.56 -20.33 41.61
N ASP A 214 1.66 -19.39 41.31
CA ASP A 214 1.28 -18.98 39.96
C ASP A 214 2.30 -18.05 39.28
N LEU A 215 3.33 -17.58 40.00
CA LEU A 215 4.37 -16.74 39.41
C LEU A 215 5.08 -17.46 38.26
N SER A 216 5.23 -16.78 37.12
CA SER A 216 5.97 -17.33 35.99
C SER A 216 7.42 -17.67 36.38
N GLU A 217 7.87 -18.88 36.06
CA GLU A 217 9.27 -19.33 36.28
C GLU A 217 10.31 -18.40 35.64
N HIS A 218 9.92 -17.68 34.59
CA HIS A 218 10.81 -16.72 33.93
C HIS A 218 11.23 -15.58 34.85
N LEU A 219 10.42 -15.22 35.85
CA LEU A 219 10.71 -14.09 36.73
C LEU A 219 11.98 -14.28 37.56
N LYS A 220 12.46 -15.51 37.78
CA LYS A 220 13.68 -15.77 38.57
C LYS A 220 14.95 -15.13 38.00
N VAL A 221 14.97 -14.82 36.70
CA VAL A 221 16.07 -14.09 36.05
C VAL A 221 15.81 -12.59 35.91
N HIS A 222 14.73 -12.07 36.49
CA HIS A 222 14.40 -10.64 36.51
C HIS A 222 14.64 -10.02 37.89
N LYS A 223 14.67 -8.69 37.92
CA LYS A 223 14.64 -7.91 39.16
C LYS A 223 13.28 -8.12 39.86
N PRO A 224 13.23 -8.23 41.20
CA PRO A 224 14.35 -8.09 42.13
C PRO A 224 15.15 -9.38 42.37
N TYR A 225 14.66 -10.55 41.91
CA TYR A 225 15.19 -11.86 42.29
C TYR A 225 16.65 -12.08 41.86
N ILE A 226 16.99 -11.72 40.62
CA ILE A 226 18.35 -11.90 40.11
C ILE A 226 19.38 -11.01 40.83
N ASP A 227 18.94 -9.87 41.39
CA ASP A 227 19.83 -8.93 42.09
C ASP A 227 20.29 -9.48 43.45
N ALA A 228 19.55 -10.43 44.01
CA ALA A 228 19.94 -11.12 45.24
C ALA A 228 21.09 -12.12 45.00
N VAL A 229 21.26 -12.60 43.76
CA VAL A 229 22.21 -13.68 43.46
C VAL A 229 23.65 -13.17 43.47
N THR A 230 24.46 -13.75 44.36
CA THR A 230 25.89 -13.47 44.51
C THR A 230 26.70 -14.77 44.56
N TYR A 231 28.02 -14.70 44.32
CA TYR A 231 28.94 -15.84 44.39
C TYR A 231 30.35 -15.38 44.78
N ASP A 232 31.26 -16.31 45.05
CA ASP A 232 32.63 -16.02 45.49
C ASP A 232 33.45 -15.37 44.36
N SER A 233 34.16 -14.28 44.67
CA SER A 233 34.95 -13.55 43.68
C SER A 233 36.23 -14.29 43.30
N PRO A 234 36.46 -14.55 42.00
CA PRO A 234 37.72 -15.12 41.52
C PRO A 234 38.88 -14.10 41.60
N PHE A 235 38.56 -12.81 41.78
CA PHE A 235 39.55 -11.72 41.76
C PHE A 235 40.08 -11.37 43.15
N ALA A 236 39.41 -11.82 44.20
CA ALA A 236 39.73 -11.43 45.57
C ALA A 236 39.17 -12.44 46.58
N ALA A 237 40.05 -13.17 47.27
CA ALA A 237 39.66 -14.12 48.31
C ALA A 237 38.79 -13.45 49.40
N GLY A 238 37.65 -14.07 49.71
CA GLY A 238 36.67 -13.59 50.69
C GLY A 238 35.77 -12.44 50.22
N ALA A 239 35.91 -11.95 48.98
CA ALA A 239 34.98 -10.99 48.40
C ALA A 239 33.90 -11.70 47.57
N ARG A 240 32.75 -11.04 47.37
CA ARG A 240 31.67 -11.53 46.52
C ARG A 240 31.63 -10.82 45.17
N MET A 241 30.90 -11.43 44.25
CA MET A 241 30.50 -10.84 42.98
C MET A 241 29.04 -10.40 43.09
N ARG A 242 28.74 -9.16 42.70
CA ARG A 242 27.38 -8.58 42.69
C ARG A 242 27.02 -8.05 41.32
N ARG A 243 25.79 -8.30 40.88
CA ARG A 243 25.31 -7.79 39.60
C ARG A 243 25.26 -6.26 39.61
N VAL A 244 25.59 -5.64 38.48
CA VAL A 244 25.31 -4.22 38.25
C VAL A 244 23.80 -3.95 38.26
N PRO A 245 23.29 -2.78 38.67
CA PRO A 245 21.85 -2.58 38.86
C PRO A 245 21.05 -2.43 37.55
N GLU A 246 21.70 -2.14 36.42
CA GLU A 246 21.03 -1.75 35.18
C GLU A 246 20.31 -2.93 34.48
N VAL A 247 19.26 -2.59 33.73
CA VAL A 247 18.66 -3.47 32.71
C VAL A 247 19.13 -3.02 31.33
N ILE A 248 18.88 -3.82 30.29
CA ILE A 248 19.26 -3.47 28.91
C ILE A 248 18.15 -2.71 28.18
N ASP A 249 18.54 -2.03 27.11
CA ASP A 249 17.65 -1.35 26.17
C ASP A 249 16.68 -2.32 25.50
N CYS A 250 15.38 -1.97 25.42
CA CYS A 250 14.38 -2.87 24.84
C CYS A 250 14.55 -3.09 23.33
N TRP A 251 15.25 -2.18 22.64
CA TRP A 251 15.64 -2.41 21.25
C TRP A 251 16.60 -3.59 21.10
N PHE A 252 17.43 -3.87 22.12
CA PHE A 252 18.28 -5.06 22.14
C PHE A 252 17.45 -6.33 22.20
N ASP A 253 16.42 -6.37 23.06
CA ASP A 253 15.48 -7.49 23.12
C ASP A 253 14.81 -7.73 21.76
N SER A 254 14.28 -6.67 21.13
CA SER A 254 13.61 -6.78 19.83
C SER A 254 14.55 -7.14 18.68
N GLY A 255 15.80 -6.65 18.71
CA GLY A 255 16.81 -6.94 17.70
C GLY A 255 17.39 -8.35 17.82
N ALA A 256 17.35 -8.94 19.02
CA ALA A 256 17.78 -10.32 19.27
C ALA A 256 16.71 -11.37 18.89
N MET A 257 15.48 -10.92 18.60
CA MET A 257 14.34 -11.76 18.23
C MET A 257 14.65 -12.89 17.23
N PRO A 258 15.42 -12.68 16.14
CA PRO A 258 15.66 -13.71 15.12
C PRO A 258 16.18 -15.04 15.68
N PHE A 259 17.04 -15.00 16.70
CA PHE A 259 17.62 -16.18 17.35
C PHE A 259 17.08 -16.43 18.76
N ALA A 260 16.70 -15.37 19.49
CA ALA A 260 16.17 -15.48 20.85
C ALA A 260 14.82 -16.22 20.90
N GLN A 261 13.97 -16.07 19.86
CA GLN A 261 12.67 -16.75 19.79
C GLN A 261 12.78 -18.29 19.83
N TRP A 262 13.91 -18.83 19.37
CA TRP A 262 14.21 -20.26 19.38
C TRP A 262 14.96 -20.71 20.63
N GLY A 263 15.35 -19.79 21.52
CA GLY A 263 16.21 -20.06 22.67
C GLY A 263 17.65 -20.40 22.27
N PHE A 264 18.13 -19.86 21.14
CA PHE A 264 19.51 -20.04 20.69
C PHE A 264 20.49 -19.40 21.69
N PRO A 265 21.63 -20.06 22.00
CA PRO A 265 22.10 -21.36 21.50
C PRO A 265 21.80 -22.54 22.46
N HIS A 266 20.95 -22.33 23.47
CA HIS A 266 20.83 -23.25 24.61
C HIS A 266 19.76 -24.33 24.43
N ARG A 267 18.77 -24.13 23.54
CA ARG A 267 17.80 -25.17 23.20
C ARG A 267 18.33 -26.13 22.13
N GLY A 268 18.06 -27.42 22.29
CA GLY A 268 18.73 -28.49 21.53
C GLY A 268 18.61 -28.39 20.00
N ASP A 269 17.47 -27.92 19.47
CA ASP A 269 17.21 -27.75 18.04
C ASP A 269 17.37 -26.29 17.55
N SER A 270 17.75 -25.36 18.43
CA SER A 270 17.75 -23.92 18.13
C SER A 270 18.70 -23.52 17.00
N GLY A 271 19.86 -24.17 16.85
CA GLY A 271 20.79 -23.91 15.75
C GLY A 271 20.23 -24.33 14.38
N ALA A 272 19.53 -25.47 14.33
CA ALA A 272 18.89 -25.94 13.10
C ALA A 272 17.71 -25.03 12.70
N ARG A 273 16.87 -24.64 13.68
CA ARG A 273 15.79 -23.68 13.44
C ARG A 273 16.30 -22.33 12.96
N LEU A 274 17.38 -21.84 13.57
CA LEU A 274 18.02 -20.60 13.11
C LEU A 274 18.51 -20.76 11.68
N ALA A 275 19.17 -21.87 11.32
CA ALA A 275 19.66 -22.11 9.97
C ALA A 275 18.58 -22.22 8.89
N GLU A 276 17.41 -22.76 9.23
CA GLU A 276 16.28 -22.85 8.31
C GLU A 276 15.58 -21.50 8.11
N ASN A 277 15.61 -20.61 9.12
CA ASN A 277 14.80 -19.38 9.14
C ASN A 277 15.62 -18.08 9.08
N PHE A 278 16.95 -18.16 8.93
CA PHE A 278 17.85 -17.01 8.88
C PHE A 278 18.71 -17.04 7.62
N PRO A 279 18.70 -15.96 6.80
CA PRO A 279 17.94 -14.71 6.97
C PRO A 279 16.44 -14.90 6.73
N ALA A 280 15.60 -14.09 7.38
CA ALA A 280 14.17 -14.04 7.06
C ALA A 280 13.95 -13.54 5.61
N ASP A 281 12.95 -14.04 4.89
CA ASP A 281 12.71 -13.61 3.50
C ASP A 281 12.16 -12.18 3.40
N PHE A 282 11.32 -11.77 4.35
CA PHE A 282 10.57 -10.52 4.31
C PHE A 282 10.24 -10.01 5.70
N ILE A 283 10.33 -8.69 5.88
CA ILE A 283 9.72 -7.94 6.98
C ILE A 283 9.00 -6.70 6.45
N SER A 284 8.02 -6.19 7.20
CA SER A 284 7.40 -4.91 6.91
C SER A 284 6.99 -4.18 8.18
N GLU A 285 7.45 -2.95 8.32
CA GLU A 285 7.10 -2.04 9.40
C GLU A 285 7.18 -0.59 8.90
N ALA A 286 6.69 0.35 9.70
CA ALA A 286 6.69 1.76 9.33
C ALA A 286 8.08 2.41 9.30
N ILE A 287 8.18 3.54 8.60
CA ILE A 287 9.40 4.34 8.38
C ILE A 287 10.11 4.81 9.66
N ASP A 288 9.45 4.81 10.81
CA ASP A 288 10.08 5.11 12.09
C ASP A 288 11.04 4.00 12.55
N GLN A 289 10.85 2.75 12.10
CA GLN A 289 11.73 1.63 12.42
C GLN A 289 13.13 1.73 11.80
N THR A 290 13.38 2.67 10.87
CA THR A 290 14.74 2.96 10.40
C THR A 290 15.67 3.45 11.51
N ARG A 291 15.12 3.88 12.66
CA ARG A 291 15.89 4.28 13.85
C ARG A 291 15.60 3.39 15.07
N GLY A 292 14.92 2.27 14.86
CA GLY A 292 14.48 1.34 15.91
C GLY A 292 14.80 -0.08 15.51
N TRP A 293 13.75 -0.86 15.21
CA TRP A 293 13.87 -2.30 15.03
C TRP A 293 14.81 -2.69 13.88
N PHE A 294 14.71 -2.04 12.71
CA PHE A 294 15.58 -2.36 11.56
C PHE A 294 17.06 -2.19 11.89
N TYR A 295 17.42 -1.12 12.61
CA TYR A 295 18.77 -0.88 13.09
C TYR A 295 19.21 -1.97 14.06
N SER A 296 18.40 -2.26 15.09
CA SER A 296 18.75 -3.24 16.12
C SER A 296 18.95 -4.65 15.55
N LEU A 297 18.08 -5.07 14.61
CA LEU A 297 18.22 -6.33 13.89
C LEU A 297 19.54 -6.39 13.12
N LEU A 298 19.83 -5.36 12.32
CA LEU A 298 21.03 -5.33 11.49
C LEU A 298 22.31 -5.27 12.32
N ALA A 299 22.33 -4.42 13.34
CA ALA A 299 23.46 -4.25 14.23
C ALA A 299 23.77 -5.56 14.96
N ILE A 300 22.80 -6.14 15.67
CA ILE A 300 23.02 -7.38 16.44
C ILE A 300 23.45 -8.51 15.51
N SER A 301 22.79 -8.66 14.36
CA SER A 301 23.14 -9.68 13.38
C SER A 301 24.57 -9.51 12.83
N THR A 302 24.96 -8.27 12.49
CA THR A 302 26.32 -7.96 12.03
C THR A 302 27.36 -8.23 13.12
N LEU A 303 27.06 -7.88 14.37
CA LEU A 303 27.98 -8.06 15.50
C LEU A 303 28.19 -9.53 15.88
N LEU A 304 27.13 -10.34 15.82
CA LEU A 304 27.17 -11.75 16.23
C LEU A 304 27.62 -12.69 15.11
N PHE A 305 27.23 -12.40 13.86
CA PHE A 305 27.39 -13.33 12.74
C PHE A 305 28.26 -12.77 11.60
N GLY A 306 28.72 -11.52 11.69
CA GLY A 306 29.59 -10.91 10.68
C GLY A 306 31.07 -11.22 10.81
N PRO A 307 31.82 -11.09 9.70
CA PRO A 307 33.27 -11.25 9.69
C PRO A 307 33.97 -10.08 10.43
N ARG A 308 35.16 -10.32 10.97
CA ARG A 308 36.04 -9.27 11.53
C ARG A 308 37.21 -8.95 10.60
N GLU A 309 37.75 -7.73 10.69
CA GLU A 309 38.94 -7.33 9.93
C GLU A 309 40.11 -8.29 10.17
N GLY A 310 40.75 -8.74 9.08
CA GLY A 310 41.82 -9.72 9.10
C GLY A 310 41.34 -11.18 9.01
N GLU A 311 40.03 -11.43 9.00
CA GLU A 311 39.44 -12.75 8.85
C GLU A 311 38.58 -12.84 7.56
N PRO A 312 38.52 -14.02 6.88
CA PRO A 312 37.71 -14.18 5.67
C PRO A 312 36.23 -13.87 5.88
N ALA A 313 35.56 -13.37 4.84
CA ALA A 313 34.09 -13.33 4.82
C ALA A 313 33.52 -14.73 5.09
N GLY A 314 32.66 -14.85 6.11
CA GLY A 314 32.08 -16.13 6.54
C GLY A 314 32.86 -16.90 7.63
N SER A 315 33.95 -16.36 8.21
CA SER A 315 34.56 -16.96 9.41
C SER A 315 34.00 -16.33 10.68
N ALA A 316 33.01 -16.99 11.29
CA ALA A 316 32.59 -16.68 12.64
C ALA A 316 33.66 -17.19 13.64
N GLN A 317 34.33 -16.31 14.37
CA GLN A 317 34.75 -16.61 15.75
C GLN A 317 33.82 -15.78 16.67
N GLN A 318 33.05 -16.32 17.62
CA GLN A 318 32.99 -17.68 18.17
C GLN A 318 31.74 -17.90 19.05
N PHE A 319 30.65 -17.12 18.93
CA PHE A 319 29.42 -17.48 19.63
C PHE A 319 28.74 -18.63 18.87
N ARG A 320 29.24 -19.84 19.10
CA ARG A 320 28.72 -21.09 18.53
C ARG A 320 28.79 -21.14 17.00
N ALA A 321 29.97 -20.91 16.43
CA ALA A 321 30.19 -20.96 14.97
C ALA A 321 29.73 -22.29 14.34
N GLU A 322 29.78 -23.38 15.10
CA GLU A 322 29.26 -24.69 14.73
C GLU A 322 27.72 -24.75 14.61
N LEU A 323 27.01 -23.83 15.25
CA LEU A 323 25.54 -23.71 15.25
C LEU A 323 25.04 -22.50 14.43
N THR A 324 25.94 -21.62 13.99
CA THR A 324 25.58 -20.43 13.22
C THR A 324 25.43 -20.77 11.73
N PRO A 325 24.36 -20.32 11.06
CA PRO A 325 24.16 -20.58 9.64
C PRO A 325 25.27 -19.95 8.79
N LYS A 326 25.77 -20.70 7.80
CA LYS A 326 26.75 -20.16 6.85
C LYS A 326 26.02 -19.34 5.79
N VAL A 327 25.97 -18.03 6.01
CA VAL A 327 25.40 -17.07 5.06
C VAL A 327 26.50 -16.15 4.54
N GLU A 328 26.45 -15.80 3.26
CA GLU A 328 27.44 -14.91 2.63
C GLU A 328 27.47 -13.54 3.33
N TYR A 329 26.30 -13.07 3.79
CA TYR A 329 26.13 -11.86 4.58
C TYR A 329 25.21 -12.13 5.77
N PRO A 330 25.54 -11.68 6.99
CA PRO A 330 24.71 -11.83 8.18
C PRO A 330 23.61 -10.76 8.21
N HIS A 331 22.90 -10.51 7.11
CA HIS A 331 21.75 -9.61 7.16
C HIS A 331 20.57 -10.35 7.81
N PRO A 332 19.79 -9.71 8.69
CA PRO A 332 18.70 -10.37 9.42
C PRO A 332 17.49 -10.72 8.54
N PHE A 333 17.34 -10.04 7.40
CA PHE A 333 16.23 -10.22 6.45
C PHE A 333 16.70 -9.92 5.02
N ARG A 334 16.07 -10.55 4.02
CA ARG A 334 16.35 -10.37 2.59
C ARG A 334 15.63 -9.15 2.03
N ASN A 335 14.34 -8.99 2.32
CA ASN A 335 13.51 -7.89 1.83
C ASN A 335 12.86 -7.11 2.98
N CYS A 336 12.73 -5.79 2.82
CA CYS A 336 12.10 -4.91 3.80
C CYS A 336 11.18 -3.90 3.11
N VAL A 337 9.86 -4.04 3.33
CA VAL A 337 8.86 -3.06 2.88
C VAL A 337 8.61 -2.06 3.99
N VAL A 338 9.07 -0.83 3.77
CA VAL A 338 8.97 0.28 4.72
C VAL A 338 7.68 1.04 4.48
N LEU A 339 6.74 0.90 5.40
CA LEU A 339 5.42 1.52 5.29
C LEU A 339 5.47 3.03 5.56
N GLY A 340 4.63 3.77 4.85
CA GLY A 340 4.30 5.15 5.19
C GLY A 340 3.55 5.22 6.52
N LEU A 341 3.49 6.42 7.10
CA LEU A 341 2.72 6.60 8.34
C LEU A 341 1.24 6.79 8.03
N MET A 342 0.40 6.19 8.86
CA MET A 342 -1.02 6.46 8.84
C MET A 342 -1.31 7.76 9.61
N LEU A 343 -1.99 8.69 8.93
CA LEU A 343 -2.33 10.01 9.43
C LEU A 343 -3.84 10.08 9.71
N GLY A 344 -4.24 10.89 10.69
CA GLY A 344 -5.64 11.20 10.95
C GLY A 344 -6.27 11.98 9.79
N GLU A 345 -7.58 12.20 9.83
CA GLU A 345 -8.30 12.99 8.80
C GLU A 345 -7.74 14.42 8.67
N ASP A 346 -7.21 14.96 9.78
CA ASP A 346 -6.54 16.27 9.88
C ASP A 346 -5.14 16.30 9.26
N GLY A 347 -4.62 15.17 8.79
CA GLY A 347 -3.27 15.02 8.24
C GLY A 347 -2.16 14.98 9.30
N GLN A 348 -2.49 14.95 10.60
CA GLN A 348 -1.51 14.81 11.66
C GLN A 348 -1.29 13.34 12.02
N LYS A 349 -0.16 13.05 12.69
CA LYS A 349 0.10 11.71 13.24
C LYS A 349 -1.02 11.34 14.22
N MET A 350 -1.57 10.13 14.06
CA MET A 350 -2.59 9.61 14.97
C MET A 350 -1.99 9.36 16.36
N SER A 351 -2.69 9.77 17.42
CA SER A 351 -2.32 9.43 18.79
C SER A 351 -3.54 9.22 19.68
N LYS A 352 -3.38 8.34 20.67
CA LYS A 352 -4.39 8.11 21.72
C LYS A 352 -4.68 9.37 22.53
N SER A 353 -3.68 10.21 22.76
CA SER A 353 -3.83 11.48 23.45
C SER A 353 -4.65 12.49 22.64
N LYS A 354 -4.48 12.55 21.31
CA LYS A 354 -5.19 13.47 20.41
C LYS A 354 -6.59 13.01 20.03
N ARG A 355 -6.92 11.72 20.24
CA ARG A 355 -8.22 11.11 19.86
C ARG A 355 -8.61 11.40 18.40
N ASN A 356 -7.61 11.50 17.52
CA ASN A 356 -7.77 11.87 16.10
C ASN A 356 -7.78 10.64 15.17
N TYR A 357 -8.18 9.47 15.69
CA TYR A 357 -8.34 8.24 14.93
C TYR A 357 -9.66 7.56 15.30
N ARG A 358 -10.21 6.77 14.38
CA ARG A 358 -11.31 5.85 14.69
C ARG A 358 -10.75 4.48 15.00
N GLU A 359 -11.36 3.81 15.97
CA GLU A 359 -10.99 2.45 16.33
C GLU A 359 -11.26 1.51 15.14
N PRO A 360 -10.30 0.61 14.78
CA PRO A 360 -10.48 -0.32 13.66
C PRO A 360 -11.76 -1.15 13.73
N GLN A 361 -12.24 -1.45 14.93
CA GLN A 361 -13.46 -2.22 15.15
C GLN A 361 -14.70 -1.55 14.52
N GLU A 362 -14.81 -0.22 14.57
CA GLU A 362 -15.95 0.49 13.95
C GLU A 362 -15.98 0.30 12.43
N ILE A 363 -14.82 0.17 11.80
CA ILE A 363 -14.69 -0.07 10.36
C ILE A 363 -15.09 -1.51 10.04
N PHE A 364 -14.62 -2.46 10.85
CA PHE A 364 -14.96 -3.88 10.68
C PHE A 364 -16.46 -4.10 10.79
N ASP A 365 -17.12 -3.45 11.74
CA ASP A 365 -18.56 -3.60 11.94
C ASP A 365 -19.39 -2.96 10.81
N ARG A 366 -18.91 -1.87 10.18
CA ARG A 366 -19.64 -1.16 9.12
C ARG A 366 -19.37 -1.67 7.71
N TYR A 367 -18.12 -1.98 7.40
CA TYR A 367 -17.65 -2.25 6.04
C TYR A 367 -17.01 -3.63 5.89
N GLY A 368 -16.63 -4.27 6.99
CA GLY A 368 -15.90 -5.55 6.99
C GLY A 368 -14.39 -5.39 6.83
N ALA A 369 -13.66 -6.44 7.21
CA ALA A 369 -12.19 -6.46 7.14
C ALA A 369 -11.67 -6.39 5.70
N ASP A 370 -12.36 -7.03 4.74
CA ASP A 370 -11.96 -7.04 3.33
C ASP A 370 -12.02 -5.64 2.70
N ALA A 371 -12.97 -4.79 3.09
CA ALA A 371 -13.04 -3.41 2.61
C ALA A 371 -11.80 -2.60 3.02
N LEU A 372 -11.38 -2.75 4.29
CA LEU A 372 -10.19 -2.05 4.80
C LEU A 372 -8.90 -2.59 4.16
N ARG A 373 -8.76 -3.91 4.05
CA ARG A 373 -7.61 -4.55 3.38
C ARG A 373 -7.51 -4.11 1.93
N TRP A 374 -8.63 -4.17 1.20
CA TRP A 374 -8.67 -3.77 -0.20
C TRP A 374 -8.26 -2.31 -0.36
N TYR A 375 -8.81 -1.40 0.46
CA TYR A 375 -8.41 0.01 0.46
C TYR A 375 -6.90 0.21 0.63
N PHE A 376 -6.27 -0.51 1.57
CA PHE A 376 -4.82 -0.40 1.77
C PHE A 376 -4.00 -0.90 0.57
N PHE A 377 -4.47 -1.92 -0.14
CA PHE A 377 -3.75 -2.47 -1.29
C PHE A 377 -4.03 -1.72 -2.59
N SER A 378 -5.26 -1.24 -2.82
CA SER A 378 -5.66 -0.68 -4.13
C SER A 378 -5.49 0.83 -4.24
N ALA A 379 -5.41 1.57 -3.12
CA ALA A 379 -5.43 3.03 -3.15
C ALA A 379 -4.07 3.67 -3.45
N GLN A 380 -3.00 3.22 -2.80
CA GLN A 380 -1.67 3.81 -2.96
C GLN A 380 -0.55 2.85 -2.57
N ALA A 381 0.68 3.18 -3.00
CA ALA A 381 1.85 2.37 -2.70
C ALA A 381 2.12 2.35 -1.17
N PRO A 382 2.53 1.21 -0.59
CA PRO A 382 2.62 1.02 0.86
C PRO A 382 3.52 2.02 1.59
N TRP A 383 4.56 2.52 0.92
CA TRP A 383 5.53 3.48 1.46
C TRP A 383 5.07 4.94 1.44
N THR A 384 3.88 5.21 0.90
CA THR A 384 3.27 6.54 0.93
C THR A 384 2.44 6.68 2.19
N SER A 385 2.56 7.81 2.90
CA SER A 385 1.71 8.09 4.06
C SER A 385 0.23 8.08 3.66
N ILE A 386 -0.57 7.30 4.37
CA ILE A 386 -2.01 7.17 4.09
C ILE A 386 -2.75 8.12 5.02
N ARG A 387 -3.56 9.02 4.45
CA ARG A 387 -4.54 9.77 5.24
C ARG A 387 -5.78 8.90 5.42
N TYR A 388 -6.12 8.62 6.67
CA TYR A 388 -7.36 7.91 6.95
C TYR A 388 -8.57 8.67 6.39
N ASN A 389 -9.42 7.98 5.64
CA ASN A 389 -10.64 8.54 5.04
C ASN A 389 -11.71 7.45 4.91
N GLU A 390 -12.75 7.50 5.75
CA GLU A 390 -13.86 6.55 5.74
C GLU A 390 -14.63 6.55 4.40
N GLN A 391 -14.77 7.72 3.76
CA GLN A 391 -15.44 7.84 2.47
C GLN A 391 -14.66 7.10 1.36
N ALA A 392 -13.33 7.17 1.38
CA ALA A 392 -12.49 6.45 0.42
C ALA A 392 -12.59 4.92 0.61
N ILE A 393 -12.70 4.44 1.86
CA ILE A 393 -12.96 3.02 2.13
C ILE A 393 -14.33 2.62 1.59
N ARG A 394 -15.36 3.44 1.80
CA ARG A 394 -16.71 3.18 1.28
C ARG A 394 -16.75 3.16 -0.24
N GLU A 395 -15.97 4.01 -0.90
CA GLU A 395 -15.90 4.12 -2.37
C GLU A 395 -15.13 2.94 -3.00
N SER A 396 -14.17 2.33 -2.29
CA SER A 396 -13.44 1.16 -2.83
C SER A 396 -14.28 -0.12 -2.88
N VAL A 397 -15.31 -0.25 -2.04
CA VAL A 397 -16.23 -1.40 -2.00
C VAL A 397 -16.97 -1.63 -3.34
N PRO A 398 -17.68 -0.63 -3.92
CA PRO A 398 -18.37 -0.81 -5.20
C PRO A 398 -17.43 -1.00 -6.40
N GLU A 399 -16.17 -0.57 -6.29
CA GLU A 399 -15.20 -0.72 -7.37
C GLU A 399 -14.77 -2.17 -7.58
N PHE A 400 -14.68 -2.96 -6.51
CA PHE A 400 -14.21 -4.33 -6.57
C PHE A 400 -15.13 -5.33 -5.85
N LEU A 401 -15.29 -5.21 -4.53
CA LEU A 401 -15.97 -6.22 -3.71
C LEU A 401 -17.41 -6.46 -4.15
N LEU A 402 -18.21 -5.40 -4.25
CA LEU A 402 -19.61 -5.51 -4.68
C LEU A 402 -19.71 -5.97 -6.14
N ARG A 403 -18.74 -5.58 -6.98
CA ARG A 403 -18.71 -5.95 -8.39
C ARG A 403 -18.45 -7.45 -8.55
N LEU A 404 -17.45 -7.99 -7.86
CA LEU A 404 -17.17 -9.43 -7.80
C LEU A 404 -18.38 -10.20 -7.26
N TRP A 405 -18.97 -9.71 -6.17
CA TRP A 405 -20.16 -10.32 -5.58
C TRP A 405 -21.34 -10.36 -6.53
N ASN A 406 -21.56 -9.28 -7.30
CA ASN A 406 -22.64 -9.22 -8.29
C ASN A 406 -22.43 -10.19 -9.46
N VAL A 407 -21.18 -10.37 -9.91
CA VAL A 407 -20.85 -11.38 -10.95
C VAL A 407 -21.10 -12.79 -10.42
N TYR A 408 -20.66 -13.08 -9.20
CA TYR A 408 -20.90 -14.35 -8.53
C TYR A 408 -22.40 -14.61 -8.33
N SER A 409 -23.15 -13.63 -7.82
CA SER A 409 -24.60 -13.73 -7.60
C SER A 409 -25.34 -13.97 -8.92
N PHE A 410 -24.97 -13.23 -9.99
CA PHE A 410 -25.47 -13.50 -11.33
C PHE A 410 -25.24 -14.96 -11.72
N PHE A 411 -24.01 -15.45 -11.63
CA PHE A 411 -23.69 -16.84 -11.99
C PHE A 411 -24.55 -17.86 -11.21
N VAL A 412 -24.64 -17.73 -9.88
CA VAL A 412 -25.40 -18.66 -9.03
C VAL A 412 -26.88 -18.65 -9.37
N ILE A 413 -27.48 -17.47 -9.61
CA ILE A 413 -28.91 -17.36 -9.95
C ILE A 413 -29.22 -18.14 -11.23
N TYR A 414 -28.48 -17.90 -12.32
CA TYR A 414 -28.76 -18.56 -13.60
C TYR A 414 -28.38 -20.05 -13.56
N ALA A 415 -27.25 -20.41 -12.92
CA ALA A 415 -26.87 -21.82 -12.76
C ALA A 415 -27.95 -22.62 -12.02
N ASN A 416 -28.57 -22.04 -10.98
CA ASN A 416 -29.67 -22.68 -10.27
C ASN A 416 -30.95 -22.77 -11.11
N ILE A 417 -31.30 -21.72 -11.86
CA ILE A 417 -32.47 -21.72 -12.75
C ILE A 417 -32.35 -22.83 -13.82
N ASP A 418 -31.16 -22.96 -14.39
CA ASP A 418 -30.90 -23.95 -15.45
C ASP A 418 -30.51 -25.34 -14.93
N GLY A 419 -30.31 -25.49 -13.62
CA GLY A 419 -29.82 -26.74 -13.01
C GLY A 419 -28.42 -27.14 -13.48
N TRP A 420 -27.55 -26.16 -13.76
CA TRP A 420 -26.16 -26.40 -14.13
C TRP A 420 -25.33 -26.75 -12.90
N ASP A 421 -24.55 -27.83 -12.99
CA ASP A 421 -23.72 -28.35 -11.90
C ASP A 421 -22.29 -28.61 -12.40
N PRO A 422 -21.26 -27.94 -11.85
CA PRO A 422 -19.88 -28.14 -12.26
C PRO A 422 -19.34 -29.53 -11.90
N ALA A 423 -19.94 -30.23 -10.93
CA ALA A 423 -19.53 -31.57 -10.51
C ALA A 423 -20.03 -32.67 -11.46
N ARG A 424 -20.95 -32.35 -12.38
CA ARG A 424 -21.50 -33.32 -13.33
C ARG A 424 -20.41 -33.80 -14.31
N GLY A 425 -20.21 -35.11 -14.36
CA GLY A 425 -19.14 -35.73 -15.15
C GLY A 425 -17.76 -35.75 -14.46
N LEU A 426 -17.62 -35.17 -13.27
CA LEU A 426 -16.39 -35.20 -12.46
C LEU A 426 -16.63 -36.03 -11.21
N ALA A 427 -16.50 -37.37 -11.29
CA ALA A 427 -16.77 -38.27 -10.17
C ALA A 427 -15.58 -38.47 -9.22
N ASP A 428 -14.36 -38.35 -9.73
CA ASP A 428 -13.13 -38.58 -8.96
C ASP A 428 -12.79 -37.40 -8.03
N ALA A 429 -11.75 -37.58 -7.20
CA ALA A 429 -11.17 -36.51 -6.41
C ALA A 429 -10.67 -35.38 -7.34
N VAL A 430 -11.04 -34.15 -7.01
CA VAL A 430 -10.62 -32.95 -7.77
C VAL A 430 -9.45 -32.24 -7.10
N ASP A 431 -9.32 -32.34 -5.78
CA ASP A 431 -8.38 -31.62 -4.91
C ASP A 431 -8.49 -30.10 -5.13
N ASP A 432 -7.82 -29.60 -6.17
CA ASP A 432 -7.86 -28.21 -6.57
C ASP A 432 -8.54 -28.02 -7.94
N LEU A 433 -9.38 -26.99 -8.06
CA LEU A 433 -10.10 -26.64 -9.30
C LEU A 433 -9.16 -25.92 -10.28
N LYS A 434 -8.25 -26.68 -10.89
CA LYS A 434 -7.34 -26.21 -11.94
C LYS A 434 -7.97 -26.38 -13.34
N PRO A 435 -7.56 -25.61 -14.36
CA PRO A 435 -8.12 -25.74 -15.72
C PRO A 435 -8.12 -27.18 -16.25
N ALA A 436 -7.03 -27.94 -16.02
CA ALA A 436 -6.94 -29.35 -16.41
C ALA A 436 -7.98 -30.27 -15.74
N VAL A 437 -8.42 -29.94 -14.53
CA VAL A 437 -9.47 -30.68 -13.82
C VAL A 437 -10.83 -30.34 -14.43
N LEU A 438 -11.09 -29.04 -14.63
CA LEU A 438 -12.35 -28.53 -15.20
C LEU A 438 -12.56 -29.00 -16.64
N ALA A 439 -11.46 -29.20 -17.38
CA ALA A 439 -11.49 -29.71 -18.75
C ALA A 439 -12.10 -31.11 -18.92
N ARG A 440 -12.27 -31.85 -17.81
CA ARG A 440 -12.91 -33.17 -17.79
C ARG A 440 -14.42 -33.10 -17.55
N GLY A 441 -14.96 -31.91 -17.27
CA GLY A 441 -16.36 -31.69 -16.96
C GLY A 441 -17.30 -31.94 -18.15
N GLU A 442 -18.55 -32.28 -17.85
CA GLU A 442 -19.54 -32.56 -18.89
C GLU A 442 -19.80 -31.32 -19.78
N GLY A 443 -19.77 -31.51 -21.09
CA GLY A 443 -19.98 -30.44 -22.07
C GLY A 443 -18.85 -29.41 -22.14
N TYR A 444 -17.74 -29.61 -21.41
CA TYR A 444 -16.58 -28.73 -21.49
C TYR A 444 -15.97 -28.77 -22.90
N ARG A 445 -15.68 -27.58 -23.44
CA ARG A 445 -14.87 -27.42 -24.66
C ARG A 445 -13.63 -26.59 -24.33
N PRO A 446 -12.47 -26.88 -24.93
CA PRO A 446 -11.27 -26.09 -24.67
C PRO A 446 -11.46 -24.65 -25.17
N PRO A 447 -10.81 -23.65 -24.55
CA PRO A 447 -11.04 -22.24 -24.86
C PRO A 447 -10.98 -21.91 -26.35
N ARG A 448 -10.01 -22.47 -27.08
CA ARG A 448 -9.83 -22.26 -28.53
C ARG A 448 -11.07 -22.58 -29.39
N ASP A 449 -11.95 -23.46 -28.92
CA ASP A 449 -13.16 -23.92 -29.62
C ASP A 449 -14.42 -23.15 -29.16
N ARG A 450 -14.29 -22.26 -28.18
CA ARG A 450 -15.36 -21.40 -27.65
C ARG A 450 -15.49 -20.11 -28.47
N ALA A 451 -16.56 -19.37 -28.21
CA ALA A 451 -16.77 -18.08 -28.86
C ALA A 451 -15.65 -17.08 -28.51
N GLU A 452 -15.46 -16.09 -29.37
CA GLU A 452 -14.37 -15.12 -29.21
C GLU A 452 -14.39 -14.38 -27.87
N LEU A 453 -15.59 -14.04 -27.37
CA LEU A 453 -15.76 -13.38 -26.09
C LEU A 453 -15.29 -14.24 -24.90
N ASP A 454 -15.46 -15.57 -24.99
CA ASP A 454 -14.96 -16.52 -23.98
C ASP A 454 -13.44 -16.64 -24.02
N ARG A 455 -12.87 -16.78 -25.23
CA ARG A 455 -11.41 -16.80 -25.43
C ARG A 455 -10.76 -15.55 -24.87
N TRP A 456 -11.35 -14.39 -25.15
CA TRP A 456 -10.83 -13.11 -24.68
C TRP A 456 -10.82 -13.03 -23.15
N ILE A 457 -11.94 -13.32 -22.47
CA ILE A 457 -11.98 -13.14 -21.01
C ILE A 457 -11.07 -14.14 -20.28
N LEU A 458 -10.91 -15.36 -20.81
CA LEU A 458 -9.96 -16.33 -20.27
C LEU A 458 -8.52 -15.87 -20.52
N SER A 459 -8.22 -15.33 -21.69
CA SER A 459 -6.91 -14.71 -21.96
C SER A 459 -6.61 -13.56 -20.99
N GLU A 460 -7.57 -12.66 -20.76
CA GLU A 460 -7.44 -11.58 -19.77
C GLU A 460 -7.21 -12.10 -18.35
N LEU A 461 -7.88 -13.20 -17.96
CA LEU A 461 -7.70 -13.85 -16.65
C LEU A 461 -6.27 -14.35 -16.49
N HIS A 462 -5.73 -15.08 -17.47
CA HIS A 462 -4.37 -15.62 -17.38
C HIS A 462 -3.30 -14.52 -17.49
N HIS A 463 -3.51 -13.49 -18.31
CA HIS A 463 -2.66 -12.29 -18.28
C HIS A 463 -2.71 -11.58 -16.92
N THR A 464 -3.87 -11.52 -16.28
CA THR A 464 -4.02 -10.95 -14.93
C THR A 464 -3.29 -11.79 -13.91
N ALA A 465 -3.42 -13.13 -13.94
CA ALA A 465 -2.69 -14.02 -13.06
C ALA A 465 -1.17 -13.83 -13.19
N ALA A 466 -0.66 -13.73 -14.43
CA ALA A 466 0.76 -13.46 -14.69
C ALA A 466 1.22 -12.11 -14.10
N ARG A 467 0.45 -11.04 -14.34
CA ARG A 467 0.75 -9.69 -13.83
C ARG A 467 0.73 -9.63 -12.30
N VAL A 468 -0.25 -10.28 -11.68
CA VAL A 468 -0.38 -10.30 -10.21
C VAL A 468 0.79 -11.05 -9.59
N ARG A 469 1.18 -12.21 -10.13
CA ARG A 469 2.37 -12.93 -9.65
C ARG A 469 3.62 -12.08 -9.76
N GLN A 470 3.87 -11.50 -10.93
CA GLN A 470 5.02 -10.63 -11.15
C GLN A 470 5.05 -9.46 -10.14
N ALA A 471 3.91 -8.83 -9.90
CA ALA A 471 3.80 -7.72 -8.96
C ALA A 471 3.99 -8.17 -7.50
N MET A 472 3.39 -9.29 -7.08
CA MET A 472 3.55 -9.83 -5.73
C MET A 472 4.98 -10.35 -5.46
N ASP A 473 5.64 -10.98 -6.44
CA ASP A 473 7.05 -11.38 -6.37
C ASP A 473 7.98 -10.16 -6.20
N ALA A 474 7.54 -8.99 -6.69
CA ALA A 474 8.21 -7.70 -6.52
C ALA A 474 7.70 -6.88 -5.31
N TYR A 475 6.82 -7.44 -4.47
CA TYR A 475 6.15 -6.75 -3.35
C TYR A 475 5.35 -5.50 -3.74
N ASP A 476 4.95 -5.38 -5.01
CA ASP A 476 4.09 -4.31 -5.53
C ASP A 476 2.60 -4.70 -5.42
N ASN A 477 2.09 -4.56 -4.21
CA ASN A 477 0.68 -4.89 -3.91
C ASN A 477 -0.31 -3.97 -4.64
N LEU A 478 0.11 -2.75 -5.02
CA LEU A 478 -0.76 -1.77 -5.68
C LEU A 478 -1.05 -2.20 -7.12
N SER A 479 0.00 -2.46 -7.88
CA SER A 479 -0.14 -2.92 -9.27
C SER A 479 -0.87 -4.26 -9.33
N ALA A 480 -0.63 -5.16 -8.36
CA ALA A 480 -1.36 -6.41 -8.22
C ALA A 480 -2.87 -6.16 -8.03
N ALA A 481 -3.26 -5.36 -7.03
CA ALA A 481 -4.68 -5.07 -6.75
C ALA A 481 -5.38 -4.38 -7.94
N GLN A 482 -4.71 -3.44 -8.60
CA GLN A 482 -5.23 -2.74 -9.78
C GLN A 482 -5.44 -3.68 -10.98
N ALA A 483 -4.56 -4.65 -11.18
CA ALA A 483 -4.72 -5.66 -12.22
C ALA A 483 -5.97 -6.52 -11.97
N VAL A 484 -6.16 -6.99 -10.74
CA VAL A 484 -7.36 -7.77 -10.36
C VAL A 484 -8.64 -6.94 -10.49
N GLN A 485 -8.61 -5.67 -10.06
CA GLN A 485 -9.74 -4.74 -10.22
C GLN A 485 -10.13 -4.56 -11.69
N SER A 486 -9.13 -4.35 -12.55
CA SER A 486 -9.34 -4.15 -13.99
C SER A 486 -9.89 -5.39 -14.68
N PHE A 487 -9.47 -6.58 -14.25
CA PHE A 487 -10.04 -7.84 -14.72
C PHE A 487 -11.49 -8.01 -14.28
N VAL A 488 -11.81 -7.79 -13.00
CA VAL A 488 -13.19 -7.91 -12.51
C VAL A 488 -14.11 -6.88 -13.16
N ASP A 489 -13.60 -5.69 -13.49
CA ASP A 489 -14.31 -4.73 -14.35
C ASP A 489 -14.60 -5.31 -15.74
N ALA A 490 -13.61 -5.89 -16.41
CA ALA A 490 -13.79 -6.52 -17.72
C ALA A 490 -14.80 -7.69 -17.65
N LEU A 491 -14.69 -8.53 -16.62
CA LEU A 491 -15.59 -9.66 -16.41
C LEU A 491 -17.03 -9.19 -16.21
N ALA A 492 -17.26 -8.18 -15.37
CA ALA A 492 -18.60 -7.69 -15.07
C ALA A 492 -19.20 -6.86 -16.22
N ASN A 493 -18.49 -5.81 -16.65
CA ASN A 493 -19.03 -4.76 -17.51
C ASN A 493 -18.96 -5.10 -19.00
N TRP A 494 -18.16 -6.09 -19.38
CA TRP A 494 -18.03 -6.55 -20.76
C TRP A 494 -18.48 -7.98 -20.93
N TYR A 495 -17.79 -8.94 -20.31
CA TYR A 495 -18.10 -10.36 -20.53
C TYR A 495 -19.52 -10.74 -20.08
N VAL A 496 -19.85 -10.53 -18.79
CA VAL A 496 -21.17 -10.91 -18.24
C VAL A 496 -22.27 -10.14 -18.95
N ARG A 497 -22.14 -8.81 -19.08
CA ARG A 497 -23.17 -7.97 -19.72
C ARG A 497 -23.48 -8.42 -21.15
N ARG A 498 -22.46 -8.72 -21.96
CA ARG A 498 -22.64 -9.17 -23.35
C ARG A 498 -23.03 -10.65 -23.45
N SER A 499 -22.72 -11.45 -22.45
CA SER A 499 -23.09 -12.87 -22.41
C SER A 499 -24.50 -13.13 -21.86
N ARG A 500 -25.20 -12.11 -21.32
CA ARG A 500 -26.53 -12.28 -20.70
C ARG A 500 -27.48 -13.09 -21.58
N ALA A 501 -27.64 -12.73 -22.85
CA ALA A 501 -28.54 -13.43 -23.77
C ALA A 501 -28.30 -14.95 -23.82
N ARG A 502 -27.04 -15.40 -23.67
CA ARG A 502 -26.68 -16.83 -23.65
C ARG A 502 -27.19 -17.54 -22.39
N PHE A 503 -27.12 -16.87 -21.23
CA PHE A 503 -27.67 -17.41 -19.97
C PHE A 503 -29.20 -17.43 -19.98
N TRP A 504 -29.84 -16.43 -20.60
CA TRP A 504 -31.29 -16.31 -20.72
C TRP A 504 -31.95 -17.24 -21.74
N SER A 505 -31.18 -17.77 -22.71
CA SER A 505 -31.71 -18.66 -23.73
C SER A 505 -32.41 -19.87 -23.09
N GLY A 506 -33.69 -20.09 -23.41
CA GLY A 506 -34.42 -21.30 -22.98
C GLY A 506 -33.91 -22.58 -23.66
N THR A 507 -33.08 -22.45 -24.69
CA THR A 507 -32.50 -23.58 -25.43
C THR A 507 -31.10 -23.87 -24.90
N TRP A 508 -30.84 -25.14 -24.57
CA TRP A 508 -29.51 -25.61 -24.19
C TRP A 508 -28.66 -25.87 -25.45
N ASP A 509 -27.68 -25.03 -25.70
CA ASP A 509 -26.73 -25.16 -26.81
C ASP A 509 -25.26 -25.08 -26.34
N ALA A 510 -24.33 -25.23 -27.28
CA ALA A 510 -22.91 -25.15 -26.98
C ALA A 510 -22.48 -23.75 -26.49
N ALA A 511 -23.15 -22.68 -26.94
CA ALA A 511 -22.82 -21.31 -26.55
C ALA A 511 -23.23 -21.03 -25.09
N LYS A 512 -24.37 -21.54 -24.65
CA LYS A 512 -24.83 -21.47 -23.25
C LYS A 512 -23.95 -22.34 -22.34
N THR A 513 -23.58 -23.54 -22.79
CA THR A 513 -22.67 -24.43 -22.04
C THR A 513 -21.28 -23.80 -21.86
N ASP A 514 -20.71 -23.24 -22.93
CA ASP A 514 -19.43 -22.51 -22.87
C ASP A 514 -19.50 -21.31 -21.92
N ALA A 515 -20.64 -20.61 -21.88
CA ALA A 515 -20.83 -19.45 -21.00
C ALA A 515 -20.73 -19.81 -19.53
N TYR A 516 -21.35 -20.93 -19.13
CA TYR A 516 -21.26 -21.42 -17.76
C TYR A 516 -19.84 -21.85 -17.41
N TRP A 517 -19.19 -22.65 -18.25
CA TRP A 517 -17.81 -23.08 -17.99
C TRP A 517 -16.84 -21.90 -17.91
N THR A 518 -16.90 -20.96 -18.85
CA THR A 518 -16.04 -19.78 -18.84
C THR A 518 -16.26 -18.93 -17.58
N LEU A 519 -17.51 -18.62 -17.22
CA LEU A 519 -17.78 -17.77 -16.06
C LEU A 519 -17.39 -18.47 -14.75
N TYR A 520 -17.62 -19.78 -14.66
CA TYR A 520 -17.18 -20.60 -13.53
C TYR A 520 -15.66 -20.60 -13.39
N GLU A 521 -14.92 -20.86 -14.48
CA GLU A 521 -13.45 -20.82 -14.54
C GLU A 521 -12.90 -19.45 -14.10
N CYS A 522 -13.51 -18.36 -14.60
CA CYS A 522 -13.15 -17.01 -14.18
C CYS A 522 -13.37 -16.79 -12.68
N LEU A 523 -14.52 -17.19 -12.12
CA LEU A 523 -14.84 -17.00 -10.71
C LEU A 523 -13.89 -17.78 -9.79
N VAL A 524 -13.72 -19.09 -10.01
CA VAL A 524 -12.88 -19.93 -9.14
C VAL A 524 -11.41 -19.53 -9.20
N THR A 525 -10.92 -19.06 -10.34
CA THR A 525 -9.55 -18.56 -10.47
C THR A 525 -9.40 -17.19 -9.82
N THR A 526 -10.37 -16.28 -10.02
CA THR A 526 -10.33 -14.93 -9.44
C THR A 526 -10.30 -14.95 -7.93
N VAL A 527 -11.09 -15.82 -7.27
CA VAL A 527 -11.07 -15.91 -5.80
C VAL A 527 -9.75 -16.44 -5.25
N LYS A 528 -9.07 -17.34 -5.99
CA LYS A 528 -7.71 -17.76 -5.62
C LYS A 528 -6.70 -16.61 -5.75
N ILE A 529 -6.78 -15.84 -6.84
CA ILE A 529 -5.93 -14.64 -7.03
C ILE A 529 -6.20 -13.61 -5.91
N ALA A 530 -7.47 -13.39 -5.57
CA ALA A 530 -7.91 -12.37 -4.64
C ALA A 530 -7.74 -12.76 -3.16
N ALA A 531 -7.59 -14.05 -2.82
CA ALA A 531 -7.54 -14.55 -1.44
C ALA A 531 -6.50 -13.87 -0.53
N PRO A 532 -5.26 -13.53 -0.98
CA PRO A 532 -4.32 -12.77 -0.15
C PRO A 532 -4.78 -11.34 0.17
N PHE A 533 -5.60 -10.75 -0.69
CA PHE A 533 -6.10 -9.37 -0.57
C PHE A 533 -7.38 -9.32 0.26
N VAL A 534 -8.38 -10.14 -0.10
CA VAL A 534 -9.74 -10.15 0.45
C VAL A 534 -10.15 -11.58 0.86
N PRO A 535 -9.60 -12.07 1.99
CA PRO A 535 -9.73 -13.49 2.35
C PRO A 535 -11.17 -13.93 2.60
N PHE A 536 -12.03 -13.08 3.19
CA PHE A 536 -13.35 -13.52 3.64
C PHE A 536 -14.34 -13.71 2.49
N ILE A 537 -14.42 -12.75 1.57
CA ILE A 537 -15.27 -12.85 0.37
C ILE A 537 -14.77 -13.96 -0.55
N SER A 538 -13.45 -14.12 -0.68
CA SER A 538 -12.86 -15.20 -1.49
C SER A 538 -13.22 -16.57 -0.92
N GLU A 539 -13.16 -16.75 0.40
CA GLU A 539 -13.56 -17.97 1.09
C GLU A 539 -15.05 -18.26 0.91
N GLU A 540 -15.93 -17.27 1.08
CA GLU A 540 -17.38 -17.46 0.93
C GLU A 540 -17.75 -17.92 -0.49
N ILE A 541 -17.19 -17.28 -1.51
CA ILE A 541 -17.43 -17.66 -2.90
C ILE A 541 -16.85 -19.06 -3.19
N TRP A 542 -15.65 -19.38 -2.67
CA TRP A 542 -15.04 -20.71 -2.83
C TRP A 542 -15.88 -21.80 -2.18
N ARG A 543 -16.38 -21.58 -0.96
CA ARG A 543 -17.24 -22.55 -0.27
C ARG A 543 -18.48 -22.86 -1.09
N ASN A 544 -19.13 -21.86 -1.68
CA ASN A 544 -20.30 -22.11 -2.52
C ASN A 544 -19.92 -22.78 -3.86
N LEU A 545 -18.95 -22.24 -4.59
CA LEU A 545 -18.65 -22.70 -5.95
C LEU A 545 -17.83 -24.01 -6.02
N ALA A 546 -17.08 -24.34 -4.98
CA ALA A 546 -16.24 -25.54 -4.92
C ALA A 546 -16.74 -26.53 -3.87
N VAL A 547 -16.86 -26.12 -2.61
CA VAL A 547 -17.15 -27.08 -1.52
C VAL A 547 -18.58 -27.61 -1.59
N THR A 548 -19.59 -26.77 -1.88
CA THR A 548 -20.98 -27.23 -2.01
C THR A 548 -21.17 -28.29 -3.11
N PRO A 549 -20.71 -28.09 -4.37
CA PRO A 549 -20.90 -29.09 -5.43
C PRO A 549 -19.95 -30.29 -5.33
N PHE A 550 -18.72 -30.12 -4.85
CA PHE A 550 -17.72 -31.20 -4.82
C PHE A 550 -17.60 -31.92 -3.47
N GLY A 551 -18.05 -31.33 -2.38
CA GLY A 551 -17.93 -31.89 -1.03
C GLY A 551 -16.48 -31.96 -0.56
N ASP A 552 -16.11 -33.09 0.04
CA ASP A 552 -14.75 -33.41 0.52
C ASP A 552 -13.74 -33.68 -0.61
N ARG A 553 -14.21 -33.72 -1.86
CA ARG A 553 -13.36 -33.95 -3.04
C ARG A 553 -12.59 -32.70 -3.47
N ALA A 554 -13.01 -31.51 -3.04
CA ALA A 554 -12.31 -30.25 -3.24
C ALA A 554 -11.70 -29.78 -1.91
N ARG A 555 -10.65 -28.96 -2.00
CA ARG A 555 -10.07 -28.31 -0.81
C ARG A 555 -11.14 -27.49 -0.09
N ILE A 556 -11.22 -27.68 1.23
CA ILE A 556 -12.26 -27.10 2.08
C ILE A 556 -12.22 -25.57 2.21
N SER A 557 -11.12 -24.94 1.80
CA SER A 557 -10.88 -23.49 1.86
C SER A 557 -10.00 -23.03 0.71
N VAL A 558 -10.25 -21.83 0.19
CA VAL A 558 -9.45 -21.22 -0.87
C VAL A 558 -8.01 -20.99 -0.42
N HIS A 559 -7.79 -20.81 0.89
CA HIS A 559 -6.47 -20.58 1.49
C HIS A 559 -5.59 -21.83 1.52
N LEU A 560 -6.17 -22.99 1.20
CA LEU A 560 -5.42 -24.23 1.03
C LEU A 560 -5.10 -24.50 -0.43
N CYS A 561 -5.65 -23.73 -1.39
CA CYS A 561 -5.44 -23.93 -2.83
C CYS A 561 -4.08 -23.44 -3.31
N ASP A 562 -3.62 -23.99 -4.43
CA ASP A 562 -2.39 -23.51 -5.05
C ASP A 562 -2.64 -22.13 -5.66
N TYR A 563 -1.66 -21.23 -5.56
CA TYR A 563 -1.80 -19.90 -6.18
C TYR A 563 -1.83 -20.05 -7.71
N PRO A 564 -2.75 -19.39 -8.43
CA PRO A 564 -2.97 -19.65 -9.85
C PRO A 564 -1.73 -19.43 -10.71
N GLU A 565 -1.52 -20.32 -11.69
CA GLU A 565 -0.47 -20.22 -12.69
C GLU A 565 -1.07 -19.81 -14.05
N PRO A 566 -0.45 -18.86 -14.77
CA PRO A 566 -0.89 -18.53 -16.12
C PRO A 566 -0.65 -19.72 -17.04
N ASP A 567 -1.61 -19.98 -17.94
CA ASP A 567 -1.52 -21.03 -18.94
C ASP A 567 -1.32 -20.36 -20.30
N SER A 568 -0.17 -20.61 -20.94
CA SER A 568 0.17 -20.01 -22.23
C SER A 568 -0.80 -20.40 -23.35
N ASP A 569 -1.45 -21.56 -23.25
CA ASP A 569 -2.40 -22.02 -24.27
C ASP A 569 -3.70 -21.19 -24.25
N TYR A 570 -3.95 -20.46 -23.15
CA TYR A 570 -5.14 -19.64 -22.95
C TYR A 570 -4.84 -18.16 -23.23
N MET A 571 -3.56 -17.80 -23.46
CA MET A 571 -3.10 -16.42 -23.62
C MET A 571 -3.03 -16.04 -25.10
N ASP A 572 -4.04 -15.32 -25.56
CA ASP A 572 -4.06 -14.62 -26.84
C ASP A 572 -3.83 -13.11 -26.61
N ALA A 573 -2.57 -12.70 -26.68
CA ALA A 573 -2.16 -11.31 -26.45
C ALA A 573 -2.72 -10.36 -27.52
N VAL A 574 -2.86 -10.83 -28.76
CA VAL A 574 -3.37 -10.02 -29.88
C VAL A 574 -4.87 -9.75 -29.69
N LEU A 575 -5.64 -10.76 -29.28
CA LEU A 575 -7.05 -10.59 -28.97
C LEU A 575 -7.27 -9.65 -27.76
N CYS A 576 -6.48 -9.79 -26.70
CA CYS A 576 -6.53 -8.86 -25.56
C CYS A 576 -6.21 -7.42 -25.96
N GLU A 577 -5.19 -7.22 -26.80
CA GLU A 577 -4.84 -5.89 -27.31
C GLU A 577 -5.98 -5.27 -28.12
N ARG A 578 -6.56 -6.04 -29.04
CA ARG A 578 -7.69 -5.64 -29.89
C ARG A 578 -8.92 -5.27 -29.06
N MET A 579 -9.28 -6.12 -28.10
CA MET A 579 -10.40 -5.85 -27.19
C MET A 579 -10.11 -4.67 -26.26
N SER A 580 -8.87 -4.50 -25.80
CA SER A 580 -8.46 -3.31 -25.05
C SER A 580 -8.67 -2.02 -25.85
N ALA A 581 -8.32 -2.03 -27.15
CA ALA A 581 -8.58 -0.90 -28.05
C ALA A 581 -10.08 -0.61 -28.18
N VAL A 582 -10.92 -1.63 -28.39
CA VAL A 582 -12.38 -1.47 -28.40
C VAL A 582 -12.89 -0.84 -27.11
N ARG A 583 -12.46 -1.36 -25.95
CA ARG A 583 -12.86 -0.86 -24.63
C ARG A 583 -12.48 0.60 -24.43
N GLU A 584 -11.28 0.99 -24.87
CA GLU A 584 -10.80 2.36 -24.82
C GLU A 584 -11.63 3.29 -25.71
N PHE A 585 -11.86 2.92 -26.98
CA PHE A 585 -12.68 3.73 -27.89
C PHE A 585 -14.12 3.89 -27.38
N VAL A 586 -14.70 2.83 -26.81
CA VAL A 586 -16.01 2.90 -26.17
C VAL A 586 -15.99 3.82 -24.94
N SER A 587 -14.94 3.78 -24.12
CA SER A 587 -14.79 4.67 -22.96
C SER A 587 -14.67 6.14 -23.39
N LEU A 588 -13.88 6.41 -24.43
CA LEU A 588 -13.73 7.75 -25.01
C LEU A 588 -15.05 8.25 -25.60
N GLY A 589 -15.76 7.42 -26.37
CA GLY A 589 -17.07 7.78 -26.90
C GLY A 589 -18.10 8.06 -25.80
N ARG A 590 -18.14 7.26 -24.73
CA ARG A 590 -19.01 7.53 -23.56
C ARG A 590 -18.65 8.84 -22.87
N SER A 591 -17.36 9.14 -22.74
CA SER A 591 -16.86 10.38 -22.16
C SER A 591 -17.26 11.60 -23.01
N ALA A 592 -17.07 11.51 -24.34
CA ALA A 592 -17.50 12.54 -25.29
C ALA A 592 -19.03 12.77 -25.24
N ARG A 593 -19.80 11.69 -25.16
CA ARG A 593 -21.26 11.72 -24.99
C ARG A 593 -21.68 12.40 -23.69
N ALA A 594 -21.02 12.07 -22.57
CA ALA A 594 -21.29 12.66 -21.27
C ALA A 594 -20.96 14.15 -21.23
N ALA A 595 -19.83 14.56 -21.84
CA ALA A 595 -19.44 15.97 -21.98
C ALA A 595 -20.48 16.80 -22.75
N ALA A 596 -21.09 16.20 -23.78
CA ALA A 596 -22.19 16.79 -24.54
C ALA A 596 -23.57 16.67 -23.85
N LYS A 597 -23.64 16.08 -22.65
CA LYS A 597 -24.88 15.81 -21.89
C LYS A 597 -25.92 15.00 -22.68
N LEU A 598 -25.47 14.16 -23.60
CA LEU A 598 -26.32 13.27 -24.37
C LEU A 598 -26.63 12.01 -23.56
N LYS A 599 -27.91 11.61 -23.47
CA LYS A 599 -28.32 10.40 -22.75
C LYS A 599 -27.74 9.16 -23.45
N VAL A 600 -27.26 8.16 -22.72
CA VAL A 600 -26.77 6.89 -23.30
C VAL A 600 -27.87 6.14 -24.07
N ARG A 601 -29.13 6.20 -23.59
CA ARG A 601 -30.26 5.53 -24.25
C ARG A 601 -30.72 6.20 -25.54
N GLN A 602 -30.33 7.45 -25.80
CA GLN A 602 -30.58 8.15 -27.07
C GLN A 602 -29.62 7.60 -28.14
N PRO A 603 -30.07 6.88 -29.18
CA PRO A 603 -29.18 6.46 -30.25
C PRO A 603 -28.65 7.67 -31.02
N LEU A 604 -27.40 7.60 -31.48
CA LEU A 604 -26.78 8.61 -32.36
C LEU A 604 -26.52 8.01 -33.74
N ALA A 605 -26.41 8.87 -34.75
CA ALA A 605 -26.23 8.42 -36.13
C ALA A 605 -24.92 7.65 -36.31
N ARG A 606 -23.78 8.23 -35.91
CA ARG A 606 -22.47 7.61 -36.13
C ARG A 606 -21.42 8.03 -35.12
N VAL A 607 -20.38 7.22 -35.05
CA VAL A 607 -19.11 7.51 -34.38
C VAL A 607 -17.98 7.47 -35.40
N GLU A 608 -17.07 8.43 -35.31
CA GLU A 608 -15.82 8.45 -36.07
C GLU A 608 -14.69 8.03 -35.13
N ILE A 609 -13.90 7.03 -35.51
CA ILE A 609 -12.72 6.59 -34.75
C ILE A 609 -11.49 6.87 -35.58
N ILE A 610 -10.56 7.62 -34.99
CA ILE A 610 -9.27 7.97 -35.58
C ILE A 610 -8.17 7.35 -34.70
N PRO A 611 -7.75 6.10 -35.00
CA PRO A 611 -6.67 5.46 -34.27
C PRO A 611 -5.33 6.14 -34.53
N VAL A 612 -4.49 6.24 -33.49
CA VAL A 612 -3.07 6.59 -33.65
C VAL A 612 -2.33 5.45 -34.35
N ASP A 613 -2.58 4.21 -33.91
CA ASP A 613 -2.08 3.00 -34.54
C ASP A 613 -3.19 2.26 -35.29
N ARG A 614 -2.96 2.01 -36.58
CA ARG A 614 -3.90 1.33 -37.49
C ARG A 614 -3.62 -0.16 -37.68
N THR A 615 -2.67 -0.74 -36.95
CA THR A 615 -2.29 -2.16 -37.04
C THR A 615 -3.49 -3.11 -36.92
N HIS A 616 -4.46 -2.79 -36.05
CA HIS A 616 -5.67 -3.61 -35.82
C HIS A 616 -6.93 -3.09 -36.51
N GLU A 617 -6.84 -2.10 -37.39
CA GLU A 617 -8.00 -1.43 -37.99
C GLU A 617 -8.92 -2.39 -38.74
N ALA A 618 -8.37 -3.38 -39.46
CA ALA A 618 -9.17 -4.37 -40.19
C ALA A 618 -10.05 -5.20 -39.25
N TRP A 619 -9.48 -5.70 -38.14
CA TRP A 619 -10.23 -6.46 -37.15
C TRP A 619 -11.27 -5.57 -36.43
N LEU A 620 -10.91 -4.32 -36.10
CA LEU A 620 -11.84 -3.38 -35.49
C LEU A 620 -13.03 -3.05 -36.39
N LYS A 621 -12.82 -2.96 -37.71
CA LYS A 621 -13.89 -2.80 -38.70
C LYS A 621 -14.82 -4.01 -38.76
N GLU A 622 -14.26 -5.22 -38.72
CA GLU A 622 -15.06 -6.46 -38.64
C GLU A 622 -15.90 -6.54 -37.36
N HIS A 623 -15.45 -5.87 -36.29
CA HIS A 623 -16.14 -5.81 -34.99
C HIS A 623 -16.79 -4.44 -34.73
N ALA A 624 -17.11 -3.67 -35.77
CA ALA A 624 -17.73 -2.36 -35.62
C ALA A 624 -19.07 -2.41 -34.87
N ASP A 625 -19.84 -3.50 -35.05
CA ASP A 625 -21.12 -3.71 -34.36
C ASP A 625 -20.97 -3.73 -32.84
N LEU A 626 -19.87 -4.29 -32.33
CA LEU A 626 -19.52 -4.26 -30.91
C LEU A 626 -19.43 -2.82 -30.41
N ILE A 627 -18.74 -1.94 -31.14
CA ILE A 627 -18.61 -0.53 -30.79
C ILE A 627 -19.95 0.20 -30.92
N CYS A 628 -20.72 -0.09 -31.98
CA CYS A 628 -22.04 0.48 -32.21
C CYS A 628 -23.01 0.21 -31.05
N GLU A 629 -23.11 -1.04 -30.60
CA GLU A 629 -23.95 -1.44 -29.49
C GLU A 629 -23.51 -0.76 -28.18
N GLU A 630 -22.20 -0.74 -27.92
CA GLU A 630 -21.63 -0.21 -26.68
C GLU A 630 -21.74 1.30 -26.52
N LEU A 631 -21.64 2.02 -27.64
CA LEU A 631 -21.81 3.46 -27.72
C LEU A 631 -23.24 3.87 -28.03
N ASN A 632 -24.13 2.93 -28.35
CA ASN A 632 -25.47 3.19 -28.87
C ASN A 632 -25.47 4.16 -30.07
N VAL A 633 -24.78 3.75 -31.14
CA VAL A 633 -24.67 4.47 -32.42
C VAL A 633 -25.01 3.54 -33.59
N LYS A 634 -25.37 4.07 -34.76
CA LYS A 634 -25.77 3.24 -35.91
C LYS A 634 -24.60 2.77 -36.76
N THR A 635 -23.59 3.61 -36.97
CA THR A 635 -22.40 3.25 -37.78
C THR A 635 -21.10 3.70 -37.10
N VAL A 636 -20.01 3.01 -37.45
CA VAL A 636 -18.64 3.41 -37.14
C VAL A 636 -17.92 3.74 -38.44
N ASP A 637 -17.40 4.95 -38.52
CA ASP A 637 -16.60 5.44 -39.62
C ASP A 637 -15.13 5.64 -39.17
N TRP A 638 -14.19 5.48 -40.11
CA TRP A 638 -12.74 5.39 -39.82
C TRP A 638 -11.93 6.42 -40.63
N PRO A 639 -12.10 7.73 -40.37
CA PRO A 639 -11.49 8.77 -41.19
C PRO A 639 -9.98 8.82 -41.01
N ALA A 640 -9.28 9.39 -42.00
CA ALA A 640 -7.82 9.49 -42.02
C ALA A 640 -7.28 10.45 -40.95
N ASN A 641 -7.93 11.61 -40.79
CA ASN A 641 -7.50 12.70 -39.92
C ASN A 641 -8.67 13.21 -39.07
N ALA A 642 -8.37 13.71 -37.88
CA ALA A 642 -9.38 14.26 -36.98
C ALA A 642 -9.74 15.74 -37.28
N ASP A 643 -8.95 16.44 -38.09
CA ASP A 643 -9.02 17.90 -38.33
C ASP A 643 -10.37 18.38 -38.90
N GLU A 644 -11.10 17.47 -39.56
CA GLU A 644 -12.46 17.71 -40.08
C GLU A 644 -13.51 17.83 -38.97
N TYR A 645 -13.23 17.28 -37.78
CA TYR A 645 -14.18 17.13 -36.67
C TYR A 645 -13.78 17.90 -35.42
N VAL A 646 -12.48 18.09 -35.20
CA VAL A 646 -11.94 18.68 -33.98
C VAL A 646 -10.92 19.77 -34.29
N VAL A 647 -10.74 20.67 -33.33
CA VAL A 647 -9.69 21.69 -33.31
C VAL A 647 -8.78 21.38 -32.14
N PHE A 648 -7.50 21.14 -32.42
CA PHE A 648 -6.47 20.95 -31.41
C PHE A 648 -5.91 22.31 -30.98
N THR A 649 -5.89 22.56 -29.68
CA THR A 649 -5.23 23.72 -29.07
C THR A 649 -4.11 23.22 -28.19
N VAL A 650 -2.87 23.58 -28.51
CA VAL A 650 -1.69 23.17 -27.74
C VAL A 650 -1.31 24.28 -26.76
N LEU A 651 -1.16 23.94 -25.49
CA LEU A 651 -0.72 24.85 -24.43
C LEU A 651 0.61 24.37 -23.84
N PRO A 652 1.49 25.26 -23.38
CA PRO A 652 2.72 24.83 -22.70
C PRO A 652 2.40 24.26 -21.30
N ASP A 653 3.13 23.22 -20.88
CA ASP A 653 3.11 22.80 -19.47
C ASP A 653 3.89 23.82 -18.63
N PHE A 654 3.15 24.68 -17.92
CA PHE A 654 3.75 25.78 -17.15
C PHE A 654 4.64 25.30 -16.00
N LYS A 655 4.41 24.10 -15.44
CA LYS A 655 5.22 23.59 -14.32
C LYS A 655 6.59 23.11 -14.81
N ARG A 656 6.64 22.41 -15.94
CA ARG A 656 7.89 21.92 -16.53
C ARG A 656 8.66 23.00 -17.26
N LEU A 657 7.96 23.77 -18.11
CA LEU A 657 8.59 24.77 -18.96
C LEU A 657 8.86 26.10 -18.26
N GLY A 658 8.19 26.39 -17.13
CA GLY A 658 8.40 27.61 -16.35
C GLY A 658 9.87 27.81 -15.94
N PRO A 659 10.46 26.88 -15.19
CA PRO A 659 11.87 26.94 -14.80
C PRO A 659 12.84 26.89 -15.99
N ARG A 660 12.48 26.16 -17.07
CA ARG A 660 13.36 25.93 -18.23
C ARG A 660 13.41 27.11 -19.20
N LEU A 661 12.28 27.80 -19.43
CA LEU A 661 12.15 28.82 -20.46
C LEU A 661 12.05 30.25 -19.90
N GLY A 662 11.65 30.43 -18.64
CA GLY A 662 11.59 31.75 -17.98
C GLY A 662 10.92 32.82 -18.85
N ARG A 663 11.70 33.83 -19.27
CA ARG A 663 11.24 34.95 -20.10
C ARG A 663 10.77 34.57 -21.52
N ARG A 664 11.13 33.37 -22.00
CA ARG A 664 10.74 32.85 -23.33
C ARG A 664 9.37 32.17 -23.33
N LEU A 665 8.82 31.85 -22.15
CA LEU A 665 7.54 31.16 -22.01
C LEU A 665 6.34 31.94 -22.60
N PRO A 666 6.22 33.27 -22.43
CA PRO A 666 5.15 34.03 -23.07
C PRO A 666 5.22 34.01 -24.60
N ALA A 667 6.43 34.03 -25.17
CA ALA A 667 6.64 33.94 -26.62
C ALA A 667 6.27 32.55 -27.16
N LEU A 668 6.65 31.49 -26.45
CA LEU A 668 6.22 30.13 -26.79
C LEU A 668 4.70 29.95 -26.69
N LYS A 669 4.07 30.49 -25.64
CA LYS A 669 2.61 30.46 -25.51
C LYS A 669 1.91 31.17 -26.67
N ALA A 670 2.42 32.33 -27.09
CA ALA A 670 1.87 33.07 -28.23
C ALA A 670 2.03 32.29 -29.53
N TRP A 671 3.20 31.67 -29.74
CA TRP A 671 3.46 30.83 -30.91
C TRP A 671 2.54 29.61 -30.95
N LEU A 672 2.41 28.87 -29.85
CA LEU A 672 1.51 27.71 -29.75
C LEU A 672 0.03 28.08 -29.97
N ALA A 673 -0.37 29.29 -29.58
CA ALA A 673 -1.72 29.79 -29.79
C ALA A 673 -2.01 30.20 -31.25
N SER A 674 -0.98 30.56 -32.03
CA SER A 674 -1.13 30.90 -33.46
C SER A 674 -0.75 29.75 -34.40
N ALA A 675 -0.07 28.73 -33.89
CA ALA A 675 0.28 27.53 -34.65
C ALA A 675 -0.95 26.67 -34.93
N ASP A 676 -0.88 25.89 -36.01
CA ASP A 676 -1.83 24.82 -36.25
C ASP A 676 -1.58 23.71 -35.22
N GLY A 677 -2.47 23.62 -34.22
CA GLY A 677 -2.35 22.65 -33.14
C GLY A 677 -2.33 21.19 -33.62
N ALA A 678 -2.99 20.88 -34.75
CA ALA A 678 -2.96 19.55 -35.34
C ALA A 678 -1.59 19.21 -35.93
N ALA A 679 -0.93 20.19 -36.55
CA ALA A 679 0.42 20.04 -37.10
C ALA A 679 1.47 19.94 -35.97
N VAL A 680 1.30 20.73 -34.90
CA VAL A 680 2.18 20.66 -33.71
C VAL A 680 2.06 19.30 -33.03
N GLN A 681 0.85 18.79 -32.86
CA GLN A 681 0.61 17.47 -32.27
C GLN A 681 1.22 16.35 -33.12
N ARG A 682 0.94 16.32 -34.44
CA ARG A 682 1.51 15.32 -35.35
C ARG A 682 3.03 15.30 -35.31
N ALA A 683 3.67 16.47 -35.35
CA ALA A 683 5.12 16.56 -35.29
C ALA A 683 5.67 15.97 -33.98
N LEU A 684 5.04 16.25 -32.84
CA LEU A 684 5.47 15.70 -31.56
C LEU A 684 5.25 14.18 -31.45
N GLU A 685 4.19 13.64 -32.06
CA GLU A 685 3.89 12.20 -32.09
C GLU A 685 4.83 11.43 -33.04
N GLU A 686 5.19 12.00 -34.19
CA GLU A 686 6.02 11.35 -35.21
C GLU A 686 7.52 11.44 -34.91
N SER A 687 8.04 12.62 -34.53
CA SER A 687 9.48 12.83 -34.32
C SER A 687 9.90 12.81 -32.85
N GLY A 688 8.96 12.72 -31.90
CA GLY A 688 9.23 12.72 -30.46
C GLY A 688 9.71 14.07 -29.90
N GLU A 689 10.06 15.02 -30.77
CA GLU A 689 10.47 16.36 -30.43
C GLU A 689 10.07 17.37 -31.51
N LEU A 690 9.74 18.60 -31.12
CA LEU A 690 9.47 19.72 -32.02
C LEU A 690 10.40 20.88 -31.69
N THR A 691 11.16 21.34 -32.70
CA THR A 691 12.04 22.51 -32.56
C THR A 691 11.34 23.77 -33.05
N VAL A 692 11.18 24.76 -32.16
CA VAL A 692 10.65 26.08 -32.46
C VAL A 692 11.80 27.10 -32.45
N GLU A 693 11.96 27.85 -33.55
CA GLU A 693 12.98 28.89 -33.65
C GLU A 693 12.47 30.23 -33.13
N PHE A 694 13.22 30.85 -32.21
CA PHE A 694 12.99 32.22 -31.74
C PHE A 694 14.22 33.08 -32.04
N PRO A 695 14.09 34.42 -32.07
CA PRO A 695 15.22 35.35 -32.32
C PRO A 695 16.41 35.20 -31.37
N ASP A 696 16.20 34.62 -30.19
CA ASP A 696 17.17 34.41 -29.12
C ASP A 696 17.64 32.94 -28.98
N GLY A 697 17.32 32.08 -29.95
CA GLY A 697 17.77 30.69 -30.02
C GLY A 697 16.66 29.67 -30.26
N LYS A 698 16.99 28.38 -30.25
CA LYS A 698 16.03 27.28 -30.46
C LYS A 698 15.38 26.85 -29.15
N VAL A 699 14.12 26.39 -29.21
CA VAL A 699 13.42 25.69 -28.13
C VAL A 699 13.02 24.32 -28.64
N VAL A 700 13.47 23.27 -27.98
CA VAL A 700 13.04 21.90 -28.25
C VAL A 700 11.91 21.57 -27.26
N LEU A 701 10.80 21.07 -27.78
CA LEU A 701 9.63 20.61 -27.02
C LEU A 701 9.53 19.10 -27.17
N SER A 702 9.30 18.41 -26.05
CA SER A 702 8.88 17.01 -26.03
C SER A 702 7.35 16.91 -25.83
N PRO A 703 6.71 15.74 -26.05
CA PRO A 703 5.30 15.53 -25.76
C PRO A 703 4.91 15.90 -24.31
N GLU A 704 5.83 15.71 -23.35
CA GLU A 704 5.59 16.04 -21.94
C GLU A 704 5.66 17.54 -21.63
N ASP A 705 6.17 18.35 -22.55
CA ASP A 705 6.32 19.79 -22.38
C ASP A 705 5.05 20.56 -22.79
N VAL A 706 4.06 19.89 -23.39
CA VAL A 706 2.83 20.51 -23.89
C VAL A 706 1.58 19.80 -23.38
N GLN A 707 0.46 20.53 -23.35
CA GLN A 707 -0.86 20.05 -23.01
C GLN A 707 -1.77 20.28 -24.21
N VAL A 708 -2.24 19.19 -24.83
CA VAL A 708 -3.18 19.26 -25.94
C VAL A 708 -4.61 19.33 -25.39
N ARG A 709 -5.35 20.34 -25.84
CA ARG A 709 -6.80 20.45 -25.60
C ARG A 709 -7.52 20.21 -26.91
N LEU A 710 -8.58 19.43 -26.83
CA LEU A 710 -9.43 19.10 -27.96
C LEU A 710 -10.75 19.86 -27.84
N ALA A 711 -11.15 20.58 -28.89
CA ALA A 711 -12.48 21.19 -29.00
C ALA A 711 -13.20 20.63 -30.24
N ALA A 712 -14.37 20.03 -30.05
CA ALA A 712 -15.18 19.53 -31.16
C ALA A 712 -15.80 20.70 -31.95
N ARG A 713 -15.91 20.55 -33.27
CA ARG A 713 -16.64 21.49 -34.15
C ARG A 713 -18.16 21.38 -33.91
N PRO A 714 -18.96 22.40 -34.27
CA PRO A 714 -20.42 22.33 -34.16
C PRO A 714 -20.98 21.07 -34.84
N GLY A 715 -21.96 20.41 -34.20
CA GLY A 715 -22.52 19.14 -34.66
C GLY A 715 -21.80 17.90 -34.13
N TRP A 716 -20.65 18.06 -33.47
CA TRP A 716 -19.82 16.95 -32.97
C TRP A 716 -19.49 17.09 -31.48
N THR A 717 -19.20 15.96 -30.85
CA THR A 717 -18.51 15.90 -29.55
C THR A 717 -17.38 14.90 -29.65
N ALA A 718 -16.27 15.13 -28.94
CA ALA A 718 -15.09 14.30 -29.09
C ALA A 718 -14.32 14.15 -27.78
N ALA A 719 -13.61 13.04 -27.68
CA ALA A 719 -12.65 12.74 -26.63
C ALA A 719 -11.39 12.15 -27.27
N HIS A 720 -10.24 12.39 -26.65
CA HIS A 720 -8.97 11.81 -27.06
C HIS A 720 -8.39 10.96 -25.92
N GLY A 721 -7.66 9.93 -26.29
CA GLY A 721 -6.88 9.09 -25.40
C GLY A 721 -5.62 8.58 -26.10
N PRO A 722 -4.81 7.76 -25.40
CA PRO A 722 -3.55 7.26 -25.94
C PRO A 722 -3.66 6.53 -27.27
N ARG A 723 -4.76 5.80 -27.52
CA ARG A 723 -4.95 5.03 -28.76
C ARG A 723 -5.61 5.80 -29.90
N GLY A 724 -6.11 7.02 -29.67
CA GLY A 724 -6.78 7.78 -30.71
C GLY A 724 -7.84 8.77 -30.25
N VAL A 725 -8.55 9.31 -31.23
CA VAL A 725 -9.65 10.26 -31.06
C VAL A 725 -10.95 9.58 -31.43
N VAL A 726 -11.98 9.77 -30.60
CA VAL A 726 -13.34 9.30 -30.86
C VAL A 726 -14.27 10.51 -30.94
N VAL A 727 -15.02 10.61 -32.02
CA VAL A 727 -15.94 11.71 -32.30
C VAL A 727 -17.36 11.16 -32.50
N LEU A 728 -18.37 11.75 -31.87
CA LEU A 728 -19.77 11.39 -32.01
C LEU A 728 -20.56 12.49 -32.71
N ALA A 729 -21.40 12.10 -33.66
CA ALA A 729 -22.37 13.00 -34.27
C ALA A 729 -23.49 13.32 -33.26
N THR A 730 -23.75 14.62 -33.04
CA THR A 730 -24.73 15.09 -32.04
C THR A 730 -26.09 15.44 -32.63
N GLU A 731 -26.19 15.56 -33.96
CA GLU A 731 -27.45 15.83 -34.65
C GLU A 731 -28.37 14.61 -34.57
N LEU A 732 -29.64 14.84 -34.18
CA LEU A 732 -30.66 13.81 -34.03
C LEU A 732 -31.70 13.91 -35.15
N THR A 733 -31.94 12.81 -35.85
CA THR A 733 -33.05 12.70 -36.80
C THR A 733 -34.35 12.36 -36.07
N PRO A 734 -35.54 12.59 -36.66
CA PRO A 734 -36.82 12.20 -36.06
C PRO A 734 -36.87 10.72 -35.65
N ASP A 735 -36.31 9.82 -36.47
CA ASP A 735 -36.28 8.38 -36.17
C ASP A 735 -35.41 8.05 -34.96
N LEU A 736 -34.26 8.72 -34.81
CA LEU A 736 -33.39 8.55 -33.65
C LEU A 736 -34.07 9.04 -32.37
N ILE A 737 -34.81 10.16 -32.45
CA ILE A 737 -35.59 10.69 -31.32
C ILE A 737 -36.67 9.68 -30.92
N ALA A 738 -37.44 9.15 -31.87
CA ALA A 738 -38.48 8.16 -31.62
C ALA A 738 -37.92 6.88 -30.96
N GLU A 739 -36.80 6.35 -31.46
CA GLU A 739 -36.14 5.19 -30.86
C GLU A 739 -35.62 5.48 -29.44
N GLY A 740 -35.09 6.70 -29.21
CA GLY A 740 -34.66 7.15 -27.89
C GLY A 740 -35.80 7.19 -26.88
N MET A 741 -36.98 7.67 -27.29
CA MET A 741 -38.19 7.65 -26.46
C MET A 741 -38.62 6.23 -26.10
N VAL A 742 -38.58 5.31 -27.07
CA VAL A 742 -38.93 3.89 -26.84
C VAL A 742 -37.95 3.21 -25.89
N ARG A 743 -36.64 3.50 -25.99
CA ARG A 743 -35.64 2.95 -25.05
C ARG A 743 -35.79 3.49 -23.63
N ASP A 744 -36.13 4.78 -23.48
CA ASP A 744 -36.49 5.35 -22.17
C ASP A 744 -37.77 4.68 -21.61
N LEU A 745 -38.76 4.39 -22.45
CA LEU A 745 -39.98 3.67 -22.07
C LEU A 745 -39.70 2.23 -21.61
N VAL A 746 -38.93 1.45 -22.36
CA VAL A 746 -38.51 0.08 -22.00
C VAL A 746 -37.82 0.05 -20.64
N HIS A 747 -36.94 1.02 -20.38
CA HIS A 747 -36.27 1.15 -19.08
C HIS A 747 -37.26 1.37 -17.93
N VAL A 748 -38.31 2.18 -18.13
CA VAL A 748 -39.36 2.38 -17.12
C VAL A 748 -40.17 1.12 -16.90
N ILE A 749 -40.54 0.40 -17.97
CA ILE A 749 -41.26 -0.87 -17.88
C ILE A 749 -40.44 -1.90 -17.08
N GLN A 750 -39.14 -1.99 -17.35
CA GLN A 750 -38.25 -2.91 -16.63
C GLN A 750 -38.08 -2.54 -15.16
N ASN A 751 -38.02 -1.26 -14.81
CA ASN A 751 -38.04 -0.84 -13.42
C ASN A 751 -39.37 -1.17 -12.74
N ARG A 752 -40.49 -0.99 -13.47
CA ARG A 752 -41.81 -1.34 -12.95
C ARG A 752 -41.94 -2.85 -12.69
N ARG A 753 -41.39 -3.69 -13.56
CA ARG A 753 -41.33 -5.15 -13.33
C ARG A 753 -40.60 -5.48 -12.02
N LYS A 754 -39.50 -4.80 -11.73
CA LYS A 754 -38.76 -4.97 -10.47
C LYS A 754 -39.55 -4.46 -9.25
N GLU A 755 -40.22 -3.32 -9.37
CA GLU A 755 -41.08 -2.78 -8.28
C GLU A 755 -42.25 -3.71 -7.94
N LEU A 756 -42.76 -4.43 -8.94
CA LEU A 756 -43.82 -5.43 -8.79
C LEU A 756 -43.29 -6.80 -8.33
N ASP A 757 -42.00 -6.91 -8.02
CA ASP A 757 -41.32 -8.15 -7.60
C ASP A 757 -41.58 -9.32 -8.55
N LEU A 758 -41.66 -9.02 -9.85
CA LEU A 758 -41.84 -10.04 -10.88
C LEU A 758 -40.54 -10.82 -11.07
N ASP A 759 -40.67 -12.13 -11.22
CA ASP A 759 -39.53 -12.98 -11.51
C ASP A 759 -38.95 -12.62 -12.87
N PHE A 760 -37.66 -12.88 -13.03
CA PHE A 760 -36.91 -12.58 -14.24
C PHE A 760 -37.58 -13.15 -15.51
N THR A 761 -38.21 -14.32 -15.41
CA THR A 761 -38.87 -15.03 -16.53
C THR A 761 -40.35 -14.66 -16.73
N ASP A 762 -40.94 -13.84 -15.86
CA ASP A 762 -42.38 -13.55 -15.92
C ASP A 762 -42.75 -12.81 -17.21
N ARG A 763 -43.83 -13.25 -17.86
CA ARG A 763 -44.41 -12.54 -19.01
C ARG A 763 -45.40 -11.47 -18.53
N ILE A 764 -45.52 -10.38 -19.28
CA ILE A 764 -46.39 -9.25 -18.90
C ILE A 764 -47.38 -8.86 -20.00
N GLN A 765 -48.51 -8.26 -19.61
CA GLN A 765 -49.33 -7.43 -20.49
C GLN A 765 -49.00 -5.96 -20.22
N LEU A 766 -48.87 -5.18 -21.29
CA LEU A 766 -48.44 -3.79 -21.24
C LEU A 766 -49.51 -2.85 -21.78
N GLY A 767 -49.89 -1.86 -20.99
CA GLY A 767 -50.76 -0.74 -21.38
C GLY A 767 -49.96 0.57 -21.41
N ILE A 768 -50.11 1.37 -22.46
CA ILE A 768 -49.45 2.68 -22.58
C ILE A 768 -50.50 3.73 -22.94
N ARG A 769 -50.62 4.77 -22.11
CA ARG A 769 -51.49 5.93 -22.36
C ARG A 769 -50.64 7.19 -22.49
N SER A 770 -50.80 7.97 -23.55
CA SER A 770 -50.09 9.24 -23.75
C SER A 770 -50.94 10.21 -24.57
N ASN A 771 -50.77 11.52 -24.32
CA ASN A 771 -51.36 12.59 -25.13
C ASN A 771 -50.43 13.03 -26.28
N SER A 772 -49.22 12.48 -26.37
CA SER A 772 -48.26 12.76 -27.44
C SER A 772 -48.44 11.78 -28.59
N GLU A 773 -48.87 12.30 -29.75
CA GLU A 773 -48.99 11.51 -30.99
C GLU A 773 -47.65 10.94 -31.45
N GLU A 774 -46.56 11.67 -31.24
CA GLU A 774 -45.19 11.24 -31.58
C GLU A 774 -44.77 10.01 -30.79
N LEU A 775 -45.05 9.97 -29.47
CA LEU A 775 -44.75 8.82 -28.63
C LEU A 775 -45.58 7.59 -29.02
N ILE A 776 -46.87 7.76 -29.32
CA ILE A 776 -47.72 6.64 -29.75
C ILE A 776 -47.28 6.11 -31.11
N ALA A 777 -46.91 6.99 -32.05
CA ALA A 777 -46.33 6.57 -33.32
C ALA A 777 -45.02 5.80 -33.13
N ALA A 778 -44.14 6.24 -32.22
CA ALA A 778 -42.91 5.53 -31.89
C ALA A 778 -43.19 4.14 -31.27
N VAL A 779 -44.14 4.04 -30.34
CA VAL A 779 -44.55 2.75 -29.74
C VAL A 779 -45.04 1.77 -30.80
N ARG A 780 -45.85 2.22 -31.76
CA ARG A 780 -46.32 1.37 -32.87
C ARG A 780 -45.17 0.90 -33.77
N SER A 781 -44.27 1.82 -34.14
CA SER A 781 -43.14 1.50 -35.02
C SER A 781 -42.12 0.55 -34.39
N PHE A 782 -42.01 0.55 -33.06
CA PHE A 782 -41.05 -0.28 -32.30
C PHE A 782 -41.73 -1.33 -31.40
N GLU A 783 -42.96 -1.74 -31.70
CA GLU A 783 -43.75 -2.64 -30.84
C GLU A 783 -43.02 -3.97 -30.57
N GLU A 784 -42.47 -4.59 -31.60
CA GLU A 784 -41.75 -5.87 -31.49
C GLU A 784 -40.47 -5.74 -30.65
N TYR A 785 -39.77 -4.61 -30.74
CA TYR A 785 -38.62 -4.32 -29.88
C TYR A 785 -39.05 -4.19 -28.41
N ILE A 786 -40.14 -3.48 -28.13
CA ILE A 786 -40.67 -3.36 -26.77
C ILE A 786 -41.05 -4.74 -26.21
N LYS A 787 -41.76 -5.57 -26.98
CA LYS A 787 -42.13 -6.93 -26.56
C LYS A 787 -40.90 -7.78 -26.24
N GLY A 788 -39.92 -7.79 -27.14
CA GLY A 788 -38.68 -8.54 -26.98
C GLY A 788 -37.91 -8.14 -25.72
N GLU A 789 -37.74 -6.83 -25.50
CA GLU A 789 -36.97 -6.31 -24.37
C GLU A 789 -37.70 -6.38 -23.04
N THR A 790 -39.04 -6.49 -23.01
CA THR A 790 -39.83 -6.44 -21.77
C THR A 790 -40.57 -7.74 -21.44
N LEU A 791 -40.43 -8.78 -22.27
CA LEU A 791 -41.21 -10.01 -22.22
C LEU A 791 -42.72 -9.76 -22.23
N ALA A 792 -43.15 -8.70 -22.92
CA ALA A 792 -44.56 -8.39 -23.07
C ALA A 792 -45.19 -9.28 -24.15
N VAL A 793 -46.29 -9.97 -23.79
CA VAL A 793 -47.06 -10.78 -24.76
C VAL A 793 -48.02 -9.91 -25.58
N GLN A 794 -48.39 -8.75 -25.06
CA GLN A 794 -49.30 -7.82 -25.69
C GLN A 794 -48.98 -6.38 -25.27
N VAL A 795 -49.02 -5.46 -26.23
CA VAL A 795 -48.93 -4.01 -26.02
C VAL A 795 -50.25 -3.38 -26.44
N THR A 796 -50.88 -2.59 -25.57
CA THR A 796 -52.17 -1.94 -25.82
C THR A 796 -52.11 -0.45 -25.56
N GLU A 797 -52.80 0.32 -26.40
CA GLU A 797 -52.97 1.76 -26.20
C GLU A 797 -54.11 2.01 -25.20
N GLY A 798 -53.75 2.49 -24.01
CA GLY A 798 -54.68 2.76 -22.92
C GLY A 798 -54.42 1.94 -21.66
N PRO A 799 -55.27 2.13 -20.63
CA PRO A 799 -55.18 1.39 -19.38
C PRO A 799 -55.57 -0.09 -19.58
N ILE A 800 -54.88 -0.99 -18.87
CA ILE A 800 -55.23 -2.41 -18.77
C ILE A 800 -55.87 -2.69 -17.40
N SER A 801 -56.79 -3.66 -17.36
CA SER A 801 -57.50 -4.01 -16.13
C SER A 801 -56.54 -4.65 -15.12
N GLY A 802 -56.65 -4.26 -13.84
CA GLY A 802 -55.87 -4.86 -12.75
C GLY A 802 -54.45 -4.31 -12.55
N ALA A 803 -54.08 -3.22 -13.24
CA ALA A 803 -52.80 -2.54 -13.04
C ALA A 803 -52.98 -1.05 -12.71
N ASP A 804 -52.21 -0.56 -11.75
CA ASP A 804 -52.08 0.88 -11.49
C ASP A 804 -51.11 1.52 -12.48
N GLY A 805 -51.53 2.66 -13.04
CA GLY A 805 -50.73 3.44 -13.98
C GLY A 805 -49.60 4.21 -13.29
N VAL A 806 -48.39 4.07 -13.82
CA VAL A 806 -47.25 4.90 -13.41
C VAL A 806 -47.09 6.04 -14.39
N ARG A 807 -47.21 7.28 -13.92
CA ARG A 807 -46.98 8.47 -14.75
C ARG A 807 -45.48 8.73 -14.89
N LEU A 808 -45.06 9.05 -16.10
CA LEU A 808 -43.68 9.35 -16.44
C LEU A 808 -43.61 10.45 -17.51
N LYS A 809 -42.46 11.13 -17.54
CA LYS A 809 -42.13 12.12 -18.57
C LYS A 809 -41.00 11.58 -19.44
N LEU A 810 -41.27 11.41 -20.73
CA LEU A 810 -40.32 10.93 -21.75
C LEU A 810 -39.96 12.10 -22.67
N GLY A 811 -38.88 12.83 -22.34
CA GLY A 811 -38.58 14.09 -23.03
C GLY A 811 -39.64 15.14 -22.66
N ASP A 812 -40.36 15.66 -23.65
CA ASP A 812 -41.49 16.57 -23.46
C ASP A 812 -42.86 15.86 -23.46
N ALA A 813 -42.90 14.56 -23.71
CA ALA A 813 -44.13 13.76 -23.71
C ALA A 813 -44.48 13.26 -22.30
N GLU A 814 -45.76 13.37 -21.92
CA GLU A 814 -46.31 12.72 -20.72
C GLU A 814 -46.97 11.41 -21.10
N ALA A 815 -46.59 10.34 -20.39
CA ALA A 815 -47.13 9.00 -20.59
C ALA A 815 -47.48 8.35 -19.25
N GLU A 816 -48.32 7.32 -19.31
CA GLU A 816 -48.69 6.47 -18.21
C GLU A 816 -48.59 5.01 -18.64
N VAL A 817 -47.84 4.23 -17.87
CA VAL A 817 -47.51 2.83 -18.17
C VAL A 817 -48.19 1.92 -17.15
N PHE A 818 -48.83 0.88 -17.66
CA PHE A 818 -49.55 -0.12 -16.88
C PHE A 818 -48.90 -1.48 -17.15
N VAL A 819 -48.46 -2.17 -16.10
CA VAL A 819 -47.82 -3.49 -16.19
C VAL A 819 -48.57 -4.45 -15.29
N VAL A 820 -49.00 -5.58 -15.85
CA VAL A 820 -49.58 -6.71 -15.10
C VAL A 820 -48.91 -8.00 -15.55
N ARG A 821 -48.73 -8.95 -14.63
CA ARG A 821 -48.26 -10.30 -14.98
C ARG A 821 -49.28 -10.96 -15.91
N ALA A 822 -48.82 -11.55 -16.99
CA ALA A 822 -49.66 -12.40 -17.82
C ALA A 822 -49.86 -13.73 -17.08
N ASP A 823 -51.10 -14.09 -16.76
CA ASP A 823 -51.39 -15.41 -16.22
C ASP A 823 -51.24 -16.46 -17.35
N ASP A 824 -50.64 -17.62 -17.04
CA ASP A 824 -50.38 -18.75 -17.96
C ASP A 824 -51.66 -19.47 -18.48
N ARG A 825 -52.81 -18.79 -18.53
CA ARG A 825 -54.04 -19.29 -19.15
C ARG A 825 -54.34 -18.56 -20.45
N ALA A 826 -53.61 -18.93 -21.49
CA ALA A 826 -54.09 -18.94 -22.88
C ALA A 826 -53.42 -20.08 -23.64
#